data_AF-A0A2V9GEA0-F1
#
_entry.id   AF-A0A2V9GEA0-F1
#
_cell.length_a   1.000
_cell.length_b   1.000
_cell.length_c   1.000
_cell.angle_alpha   90.00
_cell.angle_beta   90.00
_cell.angle_gamma   90.00
#
_symmetry.space_group_name_H-M   'P 1'
#
loop_
_entity.id
_entity.type
_entity.pdbx_description
1 polymer ?
#
loop_
_entity_poly.entity_id
_entity_poly.type
_entity_poly.pdbx_seq_one_letter_code
_entity_poly.pdbx_strand_id
1 'polypeptide(L)'
;MRYIRRISLRGRICFSWSRHCKSLRRIRLPDLPPQQDDPIVSRPLNGLILISAFLLLLTVAWSLYSEFFGLRPWRSYQNRFRSVYATYLQKQIAQRRAAEQTLYATPDYQKLEAAVKTAGNAALPADRQISEQIDLLDRQRAILTPPFQDGRGRVGALTYQLEQIPERDKSAKASKLKQLNDAKAVTYALNWPTANGTKLRQFNYDDLNNTFTAIMTEKAALVSKRGDQDKSAKDAQAALDTFVKERLPGLGSTDLQGLLNSVSGMDIKLKQINVNPPGTLINYVGGVGLVDRCQSCHVATDPLLVPAVMTLTRADLGVAQDNDAPFTSHPDPDLLKFHPQEKFGCSPCHGGNGRALDTVERAHGRYEHWLWPLYYAANYDAGCQQCHAADAITEHAPVLNRGKELFREKGCIGCHKFQGFDNQDDLLTATRQQITLLESDRKSDEDEIPRLNKLGDQASDNTVANNFYQQAQNLTVTIASMDSQEEQLELKSHDLLQEIKKVGPDLKEVRMKIHKEWIPYWLEHTHEWRPTTKMPQFRLQPDEVQAIAAFIWQSALTGPALPKQTPGNAMHGKELLESRGCLGCHSVGEGSNTMGGTFAANLSRVGEKDNYDYLVRWVHNPRERTRPYSPFEKRDLGPEDYAKHGMPFVFDLAHSRSPNDGHELVVQQPTVMPSLRLSIEDSRDIASYLIALKRPDAHFDPADFMDDPKLKDKGKALVQFYGCAGCHEIAGLEDEGRVGTELTNEGSKPIERLDFALFTEDAKRGIEPDGKKTTRGPWYDLKGFFEHKLANPAVYDIGKYKPNPLDRLRMPRPNVNGDDIDAITTMLLGSTDASLPPDYMYKPADDRAGIQKGWWIVTKYNCMGCHQIDIGQKSVLMGLPMYQGEDKINLPPVLTSEGARVNPEWLKNFLANPALSTTDLNRDGVRSYLQVRMPTFFFSDDEIRTLVLFFEALSHQAEPFIPQKVEPLSTTEAGMARALFTSTAAPCLKCHATGEPAHDKNATAPNFLLAKDRLRPAWTGRWITNPQLIIPGTAMPSGLFRRENDHWVFSGPIPENMRTYSGDHADLLVRYMFTLTPEEQRLLLGRTTTTTARGN
;
A
#
# COMPACT_ATOMS: atom_id res chain seq x y z
N MET A 1 24.20 15.76 44.63
CA MET A 1 24.64 16.32 45.93
C MET A 1 23.80 15.71 47.04
N ARG A 2 24.48 15.14 48.07
CA ARG A 2 24.07 14.93 49.49
C ARG A 2 22.73 14.18 49.72
N TYR A 3 22.61 13.00 50.34
CA TYR A 3 23.36 12.29 51.39
C TYR A 3 23.23 10.75 51.16
N ILE A 4 24.34 10.01 51.00
CA ILE A 4 24.92 9.02 51.94
C ILE A 4 23.96 7.86 52.31
N ARG A 5 23.99 6.70 51.64
CA ARG A 5 24.91 5.53 51.76
C ARG A 5 24.89 4.79 53.12
N ARG A 6 24.67 3.47 52.98
CA ARG A 6 25.46 2.34 53.52
C ARG A 6 25.06 1.81 54.91
N ILE A 7 24.70 0.52 54.98
CA ILE A 7 25.56 -0.63 55.42
C ILE A 7 25.27 -0.94 56.90
N SER A 8 25.25 -2.17 57.40
CA SER A 8 25.32 -3.52 56.86
C SER A 8 25.26 -4.50 58.03
N LEU A 9 24.95 -5.76 57.72
CA LEU A 9 25.67 -6.98 58.14
C LEU A 9 25.94 -7.29 59.62
N ARG A 10 25.80 -8.61 59.85
CA ARG A 10 26.35 -9.47 60.93
C ARG A 10 25.60 -9.32 62.26
N GLY A 11 25.20 -10.38 62.94
CA GLY A 11 25.52 -11.79 62.83
C GLY A 11 25.60 -12.38 64.25
N ARG A 12 25.27 -13.67 64.38
CA ARG A 12 25.56 -14.58 65.50
C ARG A 12 24.74 -14.45 66.80
N ILE A 13 23.88 -15.47 66.99
CA ILE A 13 23.97 -16.51 68.04
C ILE A 13 24.53 -16.06 69.39
N CYS A 14 23.73 -16.12 70.47
CA CYS A 14 24.15 -16.80 71.70
C CYS A 14 22.98 -17.15 72.64
N PHE A 15 23.18 -18.28 73.33
CA PHE A 15 22.35 -18.93 74.33
C PHE A 15 22.05 -18.05 75.58
N SER A 16 20.84 -18.27 76.13
CA SER A 16 20.51 -18.47 77.55
C SER A 16 21.30 -17.69 78.63
N TRP A 17 20.62 -16.85 79.42
CA TRP A 17 20.46 -16.97 80.89
C TRP A 17 19.91 -15.66 81.51
N SER A 18 18.82 -15.81 82.26
CA SER A 18 18.61 -15.22 83.59
C SER A 18 18.28 -13.71 83.76
N ARG A 19 17.16 -13.53 84.49
CA ARG A 19 17.03 -12.74 85.73
C ARG A 19 16.70 -11.22 85.69
N HIS A 20 15.56 -10.97 86.35
CA HIS A 20 15.29 -9.91 87.35
C HIS A 20 14.60 -8.62 86.87
N CYS A 21 13.29 -8.54 87.16
CA CYS A 21 12.71 -7.30 87.69
C CYS A 21 11.88 -7.58 88.96
N LYS A 22 12.49 -7.17 90.08
CA LYS A 22 12.01 -6.74 91.40
C LYS A 22 10.48 -6.72 91.61
N SER A 23 9.96 -7.51 92.56
CA SER A 23 9.70 -7.15 93.98
C SER A 23 8.38 -6.42 94.21
N LEU A 24 7.42 -7.11 94.86
CA LEU A 24 6.61 -6.60 95.99
C LEU A 24 5.87 -7.78 96.67
N ARG A 25 5.63 -7.63 97.98
CA ARG A 25 5.34 -8.68 98.97
C ARG A 25 3.89 -9.23 98.93
N ARG A 26 3.79 -10.50 99.39
CA ARG A 26 2.66 -11.32 99.90
C ARG A 26 1.30 -10.64 100.14
N ILE A 27 0.22 -11.37 99.82
CA ILE A 27 -0.87 -11.83 100.72
C ILE A 27 -1.60 -13.02 100.03
N ARG A 28 -1.86 -14.10 100.77
CA ARG A 28 -2.81 -15.18 100.41
C ARG A 28 -4.19 -14.83 100.98
N LEU A 29 -5.26 -15.12 100.26
CA LEU A 29 -6.62 -15.39 100.77
C LEU A 29 -7.37 -16.25 99.72
N PRO A 30 -8.46 -16.97 100.08
CA PRO A 30 -8.53 -18.42 100.02
C PRO A 30 -9.52 -18.98 98.98
N ASP A 31 -9.53 -20.31 98.87
CA ASP A 31 -10.27 -21.16 97.94
C ASP A 31 -11.76 -20.82 97.78
N LEU A 32 -12.23 -20.79 96.52
CA LEU A 32 -13.62 -20.73 96.09
C LEU A 32 -14.05 -22.10 95.50
N PRO A 33 -15.35 -22.46 95.55
CA PRO A 33 -15.85 -23.82 95.33
C PRO A 33 -15.87 -24.22 93.84
N PRO A 34 -16.04 -25.52 93.53
CA PRO A 34 -15.83 -26.07 92.19
C PRO A 34 -16.87 -25.54 91.20
N GLN A 35 -16.38 -25.01 90.08
CA GLN A 35 -17.16 -24.44 88.99
C GLN A 35 -17.77 -25.56 88.12
N GLN A 36 -19.07 -25.46 87.85
CA GLN A 36 -19.82 -26.33 86.95
C GLN A 36 -19.14 -26.46 85.58
N ASP A 37 -19.12 -27.69 85.05
CA ASP A 37 -18.57 -28.04 83.74
C ASP A 37 -19.28 -27.25 82.62
N ASP A 38 -18.56 -26.28 82.05
CA ASP A 38 -18.95 -25.57 80.84
C ASP A 38 -18.85 -26.53 79.63
N PRO A 39 -19.95 -26.81 78.89
CA PRO A 39 -19.97 -27.74 77.77
C PRO A 39 -19.14 -27.26 76.56
N ILE A 40 -18.62 -26.03 76.57
CA ILE A 40 -17.69 -25.51 75.56
C ILE A 40 -16.23 -25.72 75.98
N VAL A 41 -15.92 -25.67 77.29
CA VAL A 41 -14.55 -25.85 77.83
C VAL A 41 -14.21 -27.34 78.02
N SER A 42 -15.22 -28.21 78.15
CA SER A 42 -15.06 -29.65 78.35
C SER A 42 -15.06 -30.50 77.06
N ARG A 43 -15.26 -29.89 75.88
CA ARG A 43 -15.16 -30.60 74.60
C ARG A 43 -13.75 -30.44 74.00
N PRO A 44 -13.03 -31.53 73.72
CA PRO A 44 -11.71 -31.44 73.11
C PRO A 44 -11.84 -30.97 71.65
N LEU A 45 -11.73 -29.65 71.43
CA LEU A 45 -11.63 -29.04 70.09
C LEU A 45 -10.35 -29.45 69.37
N ASN A 46 -9.43 -30.12 70.07
CA ASN A 46 -8.16 -30.65 69.58
C ASN A 46 -8.34 -31.44 68.28
N GLY A 47 -9.40 -32.26 68.18
CA GLY A 47 -9.73 -33.00 66.96
C GLY A 47 -10.16 -32.10 65.81
N LEU A 48 -11.03 -31.12 66.07
CA LEU A 48 -11.48 -30.15 65.06
C LEU A 48 -10.35 -29.21 64.60
N ILE A 49 -9.47 -28.79 65.51
CA ILE A 49 -8.29 -27.98 65.21
C ILE A 49 -7.29 -28.78 64.38
N LEU A 50 -7.04 -30.05 64.74
CA LEU A 50 -6.16 -30.93 63.97
C LEU A 50 -6.70 -31.16 62.56
N ILE A 51 -8.00 -31.46 62.43
CA ILE A 51 -8.67 -31.61 61.13
C ILE A 51 -8.58 -30.31 60.32
N SER A 52 -8.84 -29.15 60.93
CA SER A 52 -8.77 -27.85 60.27
C SER A 52 -7.34 -27.49 59.85
N ALA A 53 -6.33 -27.82 60.67
CA ALA A 53 -4.92 -27.64 60.34
C ALA A 53 -4.48 -28.55 59.19
N PHE A 54 -4.93 -29.81 59.16
CA PHE A 54 -4.69 -30.73 58.05
C PHE A 54 -5.38 -30.24 56.77
N LEU A 55 -6.62 -29.76 56.85
CA LEU A 55 -7.33 -29.18 55.71
C LEU A 55 -6.64 -27.92 55.20
N LEU A 56 -6.13 -27.06 56.09
CA LEU A 56 -5.35 -25.88 55.71
C LEU A 56 -4.03 -26.29 55.03
N LEU A 57 -3.33 -27.30 55.56
CA LEU A 57 -2.06 -27.78 55.00
C LEU A 57 -2.28 -28.43 53.63
N LEU A 58 -3.37 -29.20 53.48
CA LEU A 58 -3.80 -29.76 52.19
C LEU A 58 -4.21 -28.68 51.20
N THR A 59 -4.95 -27.65 51.61
CA THR A 59 -5.35 -26.55 50.72
C THR A 59 -4.17 -25.66 50.34
N VAL A 60 -3.21 -25.41 51.23
CA VAL A 60 -1.95 -24.72 50.90
C VAL A 60 -1.10 -25.58 49.97
N ALA A 61 -0.95 -26.88 50.24
CA ALA A 61 -0.23 -27.79 49.35
C ALA A 61 -0.88 -27.87 47.96
N TRP A 62 -2.22 -27.93 47.91
CA TRP A 62 -2.99 -27.90 46.67
C TRP A 62 -2.87 -26.56 45.95
N SER A 63 -2.91 -25.44 46.67
CA SER A 63 -2.72 -24.09 46.11
C SER A 63 -1.33 -23.93 45.51
N LEU A 64 -0.28 -24.38 46.20
CA LEU A 64 1.08 -24.37 45.67
C LEU A 64 1.21 -25.29 44.46
N TYR A 65 0.65 -26.50 44.51
CA TYR A 65 0.64 -27.41 43.37
C TYR A 65 -0.08 -26.79 42.16
N SER A 66 -1.25 -26.20 42.38
CA SER A 66 -2.02 -25.50 41.36
C SER A 66 -1.26 -24.29 40.81
N GLU A 67 -0.59 -23.49 41.65
CA GLU A 67 0.20 -22.32 41.23
C GLU A 67 1.40 -22.71 40.35
N PHE A 68 2.08 -23.81 40.67
CA PHE A 68 3.29 -24.24 39.95
C PHE A 68 2.99 -25.10 38.73
N PHE A 69 1.92 -25.89 38.73
CA PHE A 69 1.63 -26.88 37.68
C PHE A 69 0.30 -26.67 36.95
N GLY A 70 -0.68 -25.98 37.54
CA GLY A 70 -2.02 -25.81 36.96
C GLY A 70 -2.29 -24.43 36.35
N LEU A 71 -1.99 -23.34 37.06
CA LEU A 71 -2.39 -21.96 36.71
C LEU A 71 -1.48 -21.30 35.67
N ARG A 72 -0.32 -21.89 35.34
CA ARG A 72 0.71 -21.28 34.47
C ARG A 72 1.17 -22.22 33.34
N PRO A 73 0.26 -22.74 32.50
CA PRO A 73 0.62 -23.74 31.47
C PRO A 73 1.62 -23.21 30.44
N TRP A 74 1.65 -21.89 30.20
CA TRP A 74 2.65 -21.21 29.36
C TRP A 74 4.12 -21.55 29.71
N ARG A 75 4.42 -21.84 30.99
CA ARG A 75 5.77 -22.25 31.43
C ARG A 75 6.20 -23.57 30.81
N SER A 76 5.26 -24.49 30.61
CA SER A 76 5.51 -25.79 29.99
C SER A 76 5.97 -25.61 28.54
N TYR A 77 5.30 -24.75 27.78
CA TYR A 77 5.66 -24.44 26.40
C TYR A 77 7.08 -23.86 26.28
N GLN A 78 7.45 -22.91 27.13
CA GLN A 78 8.81 -22.35 27.12
C GLN A 78 9.88 -23.40 27.46
N ASN A 79 9.64 -24.23 28.49
CA ASN A 79 10.57 -25.30 28.86
C ASN A 79 10.72 -26.35 27.75
N ARG A 80 9.61 -26.73 27.12
CA ARG A 80 9.58 -27.70 26.03
C ARG A 80 10.29 -27.15 24.79
N PHE A 81 10.01 -25.90 24.40
CA PHE A 81 10.74 -25.19 23.34
C PHE A 81 12.24 -25.15 23.60
N ARG A 82 12.66 -24.75 24.81
CA ARG A 82 14.07 -24.72 25.21
C ARG A 82 14.76 -26.06 24.97
N SER A 83 14.11 -27.16 25.35
CA SER A 83 14.64 -28.52 25.19
C SER A 83 14.80 -28.92 23.72
N VAL A 84 13.73 -28.79 22.93
CA VAL A 84 13.75 -29.21 21.52
C VAL A 84 14.66 -28.32 20.68
N TYR A 85 14.68 -27.01 20.95
CA TYR A 85 15.53 -26.08 20.21
C TYR A 85 17.02 -26.22 20.59
N ALA A 86 17.35 -26.46 21.86
CA ALA A 86 18.72 -26.78 22.25
C ALA A 86 19.23 -28.05 21.55
N THR A 87 18.39 -29.09 21.46
CA THR A 87 18.73 -30.34 20.75
C THR A 87 18.97 -30.07 19.25
N TYR A 88 18.11 -29.28 18.63
CA TYR A 88 18.28 -28.85 17.25
C TYR A 88 19.59 -28.08 17.04
N LEU A 89 19.88 -27.09 17.89
CA LEU A 89 21.10 -26.29 17.80
C LEU A 89 22.36 -27.14 17.99
N GLN A 90 22.36 -28.09 18.93
CA GLN A 90 23.48 -29.04 19.09
C GLN A 90 23.77 -29.83 17.81
N LYS A 91 22.72 -30.32 17.14
CA LYS A 91 22.85 -31.02 15.85
C LYS A 91 23.39 -30.10 14.76
N GLN A 92 22.85 -28.88 14.65
CA GLN A 92 23.31 -27.89 13.66
C GLN A 92 24.77 -27.46 13.90
N ILE A 93 25.18 -27.27 15.15
CA ILE A 93 26.58 -26.96 15.51
C ILE A 93 27.51 -28.08 15.06
N ALA A 94 27.16 -29.34 15.31
CA ALA A 94 27.98 -30.48 14.90
C ALA A 94 28.14 -30.54 13.37
N GLN A 95 27.05 -30.37 12.63
CA GLN A 95 27.05 -30.33 11.17
C GLN A 95 27.88 -29.14 10.65
N ARG A 96 27.68 -27.95 11.23
CA ARG A 96 28.37 -26.73 10.81
C ARG A 96 29.87 -26.80 11.08
N ARG A 97 30.29 -27.33 12.23
CA ARG A 97 31.73 -27.56 12.53
C ARG A 97 32.40 -28.49 11.54
N ALA A 98 31.73 -29.57 11.11
CA ALA A 98 32.27 -30.46 10.10
C ALA A 98 32.44 -29.77 8.73
N ALA A 99 31.46 -28.96 8.33
CA ALA A 99 31.52 -28.18 7.10
C ALA A 99 32.62 -27.10 7.15
N GLU A 100 32.72 -26.37 8.26
CA GLU A 100 33.78 -25.38 8.53
C GLU A 100 35.17 -26.03 8.49
N GLN A 101 35.37 -27.16 9.18
CA GLN A 101 36.64 -27.90 9.14
C GLN A 101 37.03 -28.32 7.72
N THR A 102 36.05 -28.73 6.90
CA THR A 102 36.28 -29.09 5.50
C THR A 102 36.71 -27.86 4.68
N LEU A 103 36.06 -26.71 4.87
CA LEU A 103 36.43 -25.47 4.19
C LEU A 103 37.81 -24.96 4.64
N TYR A 104 38.10 -24.99 5.95
CA TYR A 104 39.36 -24.51 6.51
C TYR A 104 40.55 -25.37 6.10
N ALA A 105 40.32 -26.64 5.74
CA ALA A 105 41.33 -27.51 5.17
C ALA A 105 41.65 -27.21 3.69
N THR A 106 40.89 -26.34 3.01
CA THR A 106 41.14 -26.03 1.60
C THR A 106 42.38 -25.15 1.41
N PRO A 107 43.17 -25.37 0.33
CA PRO A 107 44.33 -24.53 0.03
C PRO A 107 43.99 -23.04 -0.14
N ASP A 108 42.82 -22.75 -0.71
CA ASP A 108 42.33 -21.38 -0.93
C ASP A 108 42.10 -20.64 0.40
N TYR A 109 41.44 -21.30 1.37
CA TYR A 109 41.25 -20.74 2.70
C TYR A 109 42.58 -20.50 3.42
N GLN A 110 43.47 -21.49 3.42
CA GLN A 110 44.78 -21.37 4.09
C GLN A 110 45.61 -20.22 3.51
N LYS A 111 45.53 -19.99 2.19
CA LYS A 111 46.17 -18.86 1.53
C LYS A 111 45.60 -17.52 1.99
N LEU A 112 44.27 -17.39 2.05
CA LEU A 112 43.61 -16.17 2.52
C LEU A 112 43.88 -15.92 4.01
N GLU A 113 43.83 -16.95 4.85
CA GLU A 113 44.15 -16.86 6.28
C GLU A 113 45.62 -16.45 6.50
N ALA A 114 46.55 -16.99 5.72
CA ALA A 114 47.96 -16.60 5.76
C ALA A 114 48.15 -15.13 5.33
N ALA A 115 47.39 -14.65 4.34
CA ALA A 115 47.40 -13.25 3.92
C ALA A 115 46.88 -12.32 5.04
N VAL A 116 45.79 -12.70 5.72
CA VAL A 116 45.27 -11.99 6.90
C VAL A 116 46.30 -11.94 8.02
N LYS A 117 46.91 -13.07 8.39
CA LYS A 117 47.94 -13.13 9.45
C LYS A 117 49.16 -12.28 9.08
N THR A 118 49.60 -12.32 7.82
CA THR A 118 50.75 -11.54 7.36
C THR A 118 50.46 -10.05 7.39
N ALA A 119 49.32 -9.62 6.85
CA ALA A 119 48.92 -8.22 6.84
C ALA A 119 48.66 -7.68 8.25
N GLY A 120 48.01 -8.47 9.12
CA GLY A 120 47.77 -8.11 10.52
C GLY A 120 49.07 -7.99 11.32
N ASN A 121 50.00 -8.94 11.17
CA ASN A 121 51.31 -8.88 11.84
C ASN A 121 52.16 -7.69 11.37
N ALA A 122 52.05 -7.29 10.10
CA ALA A 122 52.73 -6.12 9.56
C ALA A 122 52.16 -4.79 10.11
N ALA A 123 50.83 -4.73 10.35
CA ALA A 123 50.17 -3.56 10.93
C ALA A 123 50.37 -3.45 12.45
N LEU A 124 50.59 -4.56 13.15
CA LEU A 124 50.62 -4.68 14.62
C LEU A 124 51.57 -3.70 15.35
N PRO A 125 52.82 -3.48 14.92
CA PRO A 125 53.72 -2.55 15.59
C PRO A 125 53.24 -1.10 15.52
N ALA A 126 52.68 -0.71 14.36
CA ALA A 126 52.23 0.64 14.12
C ALA A 126 50.85 0.89 14.76
N ASP A 127 49.97 -0.11 14.76
CA ASP A 127 48.70 -0.09 15.50
C ASP A 127 48.92 0.05 17.01
N ARG A 128 49.90 -0.65 17.60
CA ARG A 128 50.27 -0.48 19.02
C ARG A 128 50.73 0.94 19.32
N GLN A 129 51.60 1.50 18.49
CA GLN A 129 52.07 2.89 18.69
C GLN A 129 50.95 3.92 18.58
N ILE A 130 50.06 3.77 17.61
CA ILE A 130 48.92 4.67 17.44
C ILE A 130 47.90 4.48 18.59
N SER A 131 47.68 3.24 19.03
CA SER A 131 46.80 2.94 20.16
C SER A 131 47.32 3.54 21.48
N GLU A 132 48.62 3.47 21.75
CA GLU A 132 49.23 4.13 22.93
C GLU A 132 49.06 5.65 22.90
N GLN A 133 49.12 6.27 21.72
CA GLN A 133 48.88 7.71 21.53
C GLN A 133 47.41 8.06 21.74
N ILE A 134 46.49 7.27 21.19
CA ILE A 134 45.04 7.43 21.40
C ILE A 134 44.68 7.26 22.89
N ASP A 135 45.26 6.27 23.58
CA ASP A 135 45.05 6.04 25.02
C ASP A 135 45.57 7.20 25.88
N LEU A 136 46.68 7.83 25.48
CA LEU A 136 47.16 9.04 26.15
C LEU A 136 46.17 10.21 25.96
N LEU A 137 45.69 10.42 24.72
CA LEU A 137 44.70 11.46 24.40
C LEU A 137 43.37 11.21 25.13
N ASP A 138 42.93 9.96 25.25
CA ASP A 138 41.70 9.61 25.96
C ASP A 138 41.81 9.81 27.47
N ARG A 139 42.97 9.51 28.06
CA ARG A 139 43.26 9.84 29.47
C ARG A 139 43.27 11.36 29.69
N GLN A 140 43.87 12.12 28.78
CA GLN A 140 43.85 13.59 28.82
C GLN A 140 42.43 14.14 28.69
N ARG A 141 41.64 13.61 27.74
CA ARG A 141 40.23 13.98 27.54
C ARG A 141 39.39 13.69 28.77
N ALA A 142 39.54 12.51 29.38
CA ALA A 142 38.76 12.09 30.53
C ALA A 142 38.95 13.02 31.73
N ILE A 143 40.17 13.49 31.97
CA ILE A 143 40.49 14.44 33.05
C ILE A 143 40.03 15.87 32.70
N LEU A 144 40.10 16.26 31.43
CA LEU A 144 39.69 17.59 30.96
C LEU A 144 38.16 17.75 30.85
N THR A 145 37.42 16.67 30.63
CA THR A 145 35.98 16.72 30.30
C THR A 145 35.12 17.34 31.42
N PRO A 146 35.21 16.93 32.69
CA PRO A 146 34.40 17.54 33.75
C PRO A 146 34.61 19.07 33.92
N PRO A 147 35.86 19.59 34.03
CA PRO A 147 36.07 21.05 34.14
C PRO A 147 35.71 21.80 32.86
N PHE A 148 35.88 21.19 31.67
CA PHE A 148 35.43 21.79 30.41
C PHE A 148 33.90 21.89 30.32
N GLN A 149 33.15 20.86 30.73
CA GLN A 149 31.69 20.88 30.75
C GLN A 149 31.16 21.94 31.72
N ASP A 150 31.76 22.04 32.91
CA ASP A 150 31.43 23.05 33.90
C ASP A 150 31.71 24.48 33.39
N GLY A 151 32.94 24.72 32.89
CA GLY A 151 33.34 26.01 32.32
C GLY A 151 32.48 26.42 31.12
N ARG A 152 32.21 25.49 30.19
CA ARG A 152 31.37 25.73 29.00
C ARG A 152 29.92 25.98 29.36
N GLY A 153 29.36 25.24 30.32
CA GLY A 153 28.00 25.48 30.81
C GLY A 153 27.85 26.88 31.41
N ARG A 154 28.83 27.31 32.22
CA ARG A 154 28.83 28.63 32.85
C ARG A 154 29.04 29.77 31.87
N VAL A 155 30.00 29.64 30.96
CA VAL A 155 30.26 30.63 29.89
C VAL A 155 29.07 30.71 28.93
N GLY A 156 28.51 29.59 28.49
CA GLY A 156 27.35 29.56 27.60
C GLY A 156 26.10 30.21 28.21
N ALA A 157 25.81 29.94 29.48
CA ALA A 157 24.71 30.59 30.19
C ALA A 157 24.91 32.11 30.31
N LEU A 158 26.14 32.56 30.60
CA LEU A 158 26.46 33.99 30.70
C LEU A 158 26.44 34.69 29.34
N THR A 159 26.89 34.03 28.26
CA THR A 159 26.80 34.53 26.89
C THR A 159 25.35 34.70 26.46
N TYR A 160 24.50 33.70 26.67
CA TYR A 160 23.07 33.80 26.33
C TYR A 160 22.37 34.91 27.13
N GLN A 161 22.68 35.03 28.42
CA GLN A 161 22.17 36.12 29.25
C GLN A 161 22.67 37.50 28.78
N LEU A 162 23.89 37.60 28.25
CA LEU A 162 24.43 38.83 27.67
C LEU A 162 23.73 39.20 26.36
N GLU A 163 23.42 38.22 25.51
CA GLU A 163 22.72 38.39 24.23
C GLU A 163 21.27 38.83 24.39
N GLN A 164 20.59 38.39 25.46
CA GLN A 164 19.21 38.82 25.75
C GLN A 164 19.08 40.24 26.32
N ILE A 165 20.18 40.87 26.75
CA ILE A 165 20.12 42.25 27.24
C ILE A 165 19.96 43.21 26.05
N PRO A 166 18.88 44.01 25.99
CA PRO A 166 18.65 44.95 24.89
C PRO A 166 19.83 45.93 24.70
N GLU A 167 20.17 46.25 23.44
CA GLU A 167 21.28 47.16 23.07
C GLU A 167 21.29 48.51 23.82
N ARG A 168 20.12 49.00 24.24
CA ARG A 168 19.96 50.25 24.98
C ARG A 168 20.49 50.21 26.42
N ASP A 169 20.65 49.04 27.03
CA ASP A 169 21.09 48.90 28.43
C ASP A 169 22.60 48.59 28.53
N LYS A 170 23.40 49.64 28.32
CA LYS A 170 24.87 49.56 28.29
C LYS A 170 25.48 49.15 29.64
N SER A 171 24.84 49.52 30.76
CA SER A 171 25.31 49.22 32.11
C SER A 171 25.14 47.73 32.44
N ALA A 172 23.95 47.17 32.16
CA ALA A 172 23.69 45.75 32.33
C ALA A 172 24.60 44.89 31.43
N LYS A 173 24.81 45.29 30.16
CA LYS A 173 25.77 44.60 29.27
C LYS A 173 27.20 44.67 29.80
N ALA A 174 27.69 45.82 30.27
CA ALA A 174 29.04 45.96 30.80
C ALA A 174 29.27 45.11 32.07
N SER A 175 28.30 45.09 32.98
CA SER A 175 28.34 44.24 34.19
C SER A 175 28.36 42.76 33.82
N LYS A 176 27.52 42.36 32.86
CA LYS A 176 27.42 40.95 32.43
C LYS A 176 28.64 40.49 31.63
N LEU A 177 29.22 41.38 30.82
CA LEU A 177 30.49 41.16 30.13
C LEU A 177 31.65 40.99 31.12
N LYS A 178 31.67 41.76 32.22
CA LYS A 178 32.65 41.56 33.29
C LYS A 178 32.48 40.19 33.95
N GLN A 179 31.25 39.78 34.27
CA GLN A 179 30.97 38.44 34.83
C GLN A 179 31.38 37.31 33.86
N LEU A 180 31.19 37.49 32.55
CA LEU A 180 31.64 36.56 31.52
C LEU A 180 33.17 36.46 31.48
N ASN A 181 33.87 37.58 31.51
CA ASN A 181 35.33 37.63 31.52
C ASN A 181 35.92 37.02 32.81
N ASP A 182 35.32 37.32 33.96
CA ASP A 182 35.70 36.72 35.24
C ASP A 182 35.48 35.20 35.23
N ALA A 183 34.38 34.72 34.61
CA ALA A 183 34.13 33.30 34.44
C ALA A 183 35.14 32.60 33.51
N LYS A 184 35.59 33.29 32.44
CA LYS A 184 36.65 32.78 31.56
C LYS A 184 38.02 32.76 32.23
N ALA A 185 38.29 33.67 33.15
CA ALA A 185 39.54 33.79 33.88
C ALA A 185 39.70 32.76 35.02
N VAL A 186 38.66 31.98 35.35
CA VAL A 186 38.74 30.91 36.35
C VAL A 186 39.72 29.83 35.89
N THR A 187 40.70 29.52 36.73
CA THR A 187 41.72 28.51 36.46
C THR A 187 41.43 27.18 37.16
N TYR A 188 41.57 26.09 36.42
CA TYR A 188 41.43 24.71 36.89
C TYR A 188 42.79 24.03 36.94
N ALA A 189 43.22 23.58 38.12
CA ALA A 189 44.45 22.82 38.29
C ALA A 189 44.16 21.31 38.06
N LEU A 190 44.69 20.75 36.97
CA LEU A 190 44.46 19.36 36.58
C LEU A 190 45.77 18.56 36.64
N ASN A 191 45.69 17.33 37.14
CA ASN A 191 46.78 16.35 37.05
C ASN A 191 46.85 15.81 35.62
N TRP A 192 47.63 16.48 34.78
CA TRP A 192 47.70 16.23 33.34
C TRP A 192 48.49 14.95 33.01
N PRO A 193 47.91 13.96 32.32
CA PRO A 193 48.63 12.78 31.86
C PRO A 193 49.67 13.12 30.80
N THR A 194 50.87 12.58 30.98
CA THR A 194 51.99 12.62 30.02
C THR A 194 52.45 11.20 29.74
N ALA A 195 53.30 11.01 28.71
CA ALA A 195 53.82 9.69 28.35
C ALA A 195 54.51 8.95 29.53
N ASN A 196 55.13 9.67 30.47
CA ASN A 196 55.94 9.10 31.56
C ASN A 196 55.39 9.42 32.97
N GLY A 197 54.12 9.79 33.12
CA GLY A 197 53.50 10.09 34.43
C GLY A 197 52.47 11.22 34.39
N THR A 198 52.17 11.83 35.53
CA THR A 198 51.24 12.98 35.64
C THR A 198 51.97 14.25 36.07
N LYS A 199 51.60 15.40 35.48
CA LYS A 199 52.13 16.72 35.85
C LYS A 199 50.98 17.68 36.13
N LEU A 200 51.05 18.44 37.21
CA LEU A 200 50.05 19.46 37.51
C LEU A 200 50.12 20.60 36.47
N ARG A 201 49.01 20.90 35.80
CA ARG A 201 48.89 22.00 34.83
C ARG A 201 47.62 22.82 35.10
N GLN A 202 47.73 24.13 35.01
CA GLN A 202 46.62 25.08 35.15
C GLN A 202 46.00 25.33 33.77
N PHE A 203 44.67 25.40 33.70
CA PHE A 203 43.92 25.70 32.48
C PHE A 203 42.85 26.76 32.78
N ASN A 204 42.78 27.83 31.99
CA ASN A 204 41.60 28.70 31.96
C ASN A 204 40.56 28.17 30.94
N TYR A 205 39.43 28.87 30.78
CA TYR A 205 38.38 28.43 29.85
C TYR A 205 38.85 28.28 28.40
N ASP A 206 39.61 29.26 27.89
CA ASP A 206 40.10 29.25 26.51
C ASP A 206 41.13 28.12 26.32
N ASP A 207 41.98 27.86 27.32
CA ASP A 207 42.91 26.73 27.34
C ASP A 207 42.16 25.39 27.32
N LEU A 208 41.09 25.23 28.11
CA LEU A 208 40.26 24.01 28.13
C LEU A 208 39.61 23.76 26.77
N ASN A 209 39.02 24.80 26.17
CA ASN A 209 38.36 24.69 24.87
C ASN A 209 39.35 24.38 23.74
N ASN A 210 40.48 25.08 23.68
CA ASN A 210 41.49 24.86 22.66
C ASN A 210 42.16 23.49 22.81
N THR A 211 42.45 23.07 24.04
CA THR A 211 43.05 21.76 24.32
C THR A 211 42.06 20.63 24.01
N PHE A 212 40.77 20.79 24.34
CA PHE A 212 39.74 19.81 23.96
C PHE A 212 39.63 19.65 22.45
N THR A 213 39.53 20.76 21.71
CA THR A 213 39.47 20.75 20.25
C THR A 213 40.73 20.11 19.66
N ALA A 214 41.91 20.47 20.14
CA ALA A 214 43.17 19.89 19.69
C ALA A 214 43.22 18.37 19.92
N ILE A 215 42.83 17.89 21.10
CA ILE A 215 42.75 16.45 21.41
C ILE A 215 41.81 15.73 20.46
N MET A 216 40.65 16.31 20.15
CA MET A 216 39.67 15.71 19.24
C MET A 216 40.19 15.66 17.79
N THR A 217 40.83 16.74 17.32
CA THR A 217 41.45 16.80 15.99
C THR A 217 42.62 15.81 15.86
N GLU A 218 43.50 15.76 16.86
CA GLU A 218 44.64 14.85 16.88
C GLU A 218 44.20 13.39 16.98
N LYS A 219 43.19 13.09 17.81
CA LYS A 219 42.57 11.76 17.85
C LYS A 219 41.95 11.38 16.51
N ALA A 220 41.24 12.28 15.84
CA ALA A 220 40.66 12.02 14.53
C ALA A 220 41.75 11.73 13.47
N ALA A 221 42.84 12.50 13.47
CA ALA A 221 43.98 12.25 12.59
C ALA A 221 44.65 10.89 12.87
N LEU A 222 44.81 10.52 14.14
CA LEU A 222 45.36 9.22 14.53
C LEU A 222 44.43 8.04 14.18
N VAL A 223 43.12 8.21 14.32
CA VAL A 223 42.12 7.21 13.90
C VAL A 223 42.11 7.04 12.39
N SER A 224 42.24 8.14 11.62
CA SER A 224 42.40 8.07 10.16
C SER A 224 43.69 7.34 9.78
N LYS A 225 44.81 7.71 10.40
CA LYS A 225 46.12 7.08 10.17
C LYS A 225 46.12 5.59 10.53
N ARG A 226 45.43 5.21 11.60
CA ARG A 226 45.17 3.80 11.97
C ARG A 226 44.37 3.09 10.88
N GLY A 227 43.33 3.75 10.36
CA GLY A 227 42.53 3.25 9.23
C GLY A 227 43.36 2.98 7.97
N ASP A 228 44.27 3.87 7.62
CA ASP A 228 45.17 3.73 6.46
C ASP A 228 46.19 2.59 6.65
N GLN A 229 46.73 2.43 7.87
CA GLN A 229 47.69 1.37 8.18
C GLN A 229 47.05 -0.02 8.32
N ASP A 230 45.81 -0.08 8.79
CA ASP A 230 45.04 -1.32 8.90
C ASP A 230 44.36 -1.70 7.57
N LYS A 231 44.43 -0.84 6.54
CA LYS A 231 43.70 -1.04 5.27
C LYS A 231 44.01 -2.39 4.64
N SER A 232 45.29 -2.76 4.52
CA SER A 232 45.69 -4.05 3.95
C SER A 232 45.20 -5.25 4.77
N ALA A 233 45.17 -5.13 6.10
CA ALA A 233 44.66 -6.16 6.99
C ALA A 233 43.12 -6.28 6.89
N LYS A 234 42.41 -5.16 6.78
CA LYS A 234 40.95 -5.11 6.57
C LYS A 234 40.55 -5.66 5.21
N ASP A 235 41.27 -5.31 4.14
CA ASP A 235 41.01 -5.82 2.80
C ASP A 235 41.25 -7.33 2.73
N ALA A 236 42.33 -7.83 3.35
CA ALA A 236 42.60 -9.26 3.46
C ALA A 236 41.52 -9.99 4.29
N GLN A 237 41.06 -9.39 5.40
CA GLN A 237 39.98 -9.95 6.22
C GLN A 237 38.66 -9.96 5.44
N ALA A 238 38.33 -8.90 4.71
CA ALA A 238 37.11 -8.82 3.90
C ALA A 238 37.11 -9.86 2.75
N ALA A 239 38.28 -10.14 2.16
CA ALA A 239 38.43 -11.19 1.16
C ALA A 239 38.20 -12.59 1.77
N LEU A 240 38.73 -12.84 2.97
CA LEU A 240 38.50 -14.08 3.71
C LEU A 240 37.02 -14.24 4.11
N ASP A 241 36.41 -13.18 4.65
CA ASP A 241 35.01 -13.17 5.08
C ASP A 241 34.06 -13.37 3.89
N THR A 242 34.34 -12.74 2.75
CA THR A 242 33.60 -12.95 1.49
C THR A 242 33.71 -14.41 1.03
N PHE A 243 34.92 -14.98 1.03
CA PHE A 243 35.14 -16.37 0.65
C PHE A 243 34.37 -17.36 1.54
N VAL A 244 34.41 -17.15 2.86
CA VAL A 244 33.65 -17.97 3.81
C VAL A 244 32.15 -17.80 3.61
N LYS A 245 31.66 -16.56 3.44
CA LYS A 245 30.23 -16.25 3.27
C LYS A 245 29.64 -16.87 2.00
N GLU A 246 30.37 -16.85 0.89
CA GLU A 246 29.93 -17.44 -0.39
C GLU A 246 29.86 -18.97 -0.34
N ARG A 247 30.79 -19.62 0.37
CA ARG A 247 30.87 -21.10 0.42
C ARG A 247 30.13 -21.73 1.59
N LEU A 248 29.93 -20.98 2.66
CA LEU A 248 29.19 -21.40 3.85
C LEU A 248 28.18 -20.30 4.24
N PRO A 249 27.07 -20.14 3.50
CA PRO A 249 26.02 -19.22 3.88
C PRO A 249 25.38 -19.64 5.22
N GLY A 250 24.84 -18.67 5.96
CA GLY A 250 24.20 -18.87 7.26
C GLY A 250 25.11 -18.64 8.47
N LEU A 251 24.60 -18.95 9.66
CA LEU A 251 25.30 -18.71 10.93
C LEU A 251 26.53 -19.61 11.09
N GLY A 252 27.62 -19.05 11.62
CA GLY A 252 28.81 -19.82 11.97
C GLY A 252 28.58 -20.71 13.19
N SER A 253 29.45 -21.71 13.39
CA SER A 253 29.34 -22.61 14.55
C SER A 253 29.48 -21.88 15.89
N THR A 254 30.25 -20.78 15.94
CA THR A 254 30.37 -19.90 17.12
C THR A 254 29.07 -19.14 17.38
N ASP A 255 28.39 -18.63 16.35
CA ASP A 255 27.11 -17.94 16.49
C ASP A 255 26.02 -18.90 16.99
N LEU A 256 25.97 -20.10 16.41
CA LEU A 256 25.07 -21.17 16.84
C LEU A 256 25.35 -21.61 18.28
N GLN A 257 26.62 -21.65 18.71
CA GLN A 257 26.97 -21.92 20.10
C GLN A 257 26.53 -20.79 21.04
N GLY A 258 26.66 -19.53 20.60
CA GLY A 258 26.13 -18.37 21.32
C GLY A 258 24.61 -18.46 21.51
N LEU A 259 23.88 -18.84 20.46
CA LEU A 259 22.44 -19.10 20.51
C LEU A 259 22.11 -20.26 21.46
N LEU A 260 22.84 -21.36 21.40
CA LEU A 260 22.63 -22.50 22.30
C LEU A 260 22.82 -22.10 23.76
N ASN A 261 23.83 -21.28 24.06
CA ASN A 261 24.06 -20.76 25.41
C ASN A 261 22.92 -19.83 25.85
N SER A 262 22.45 -18.94 24.95
CA SER A 262 21.32 -18.04 25.19
C SER A 262 20.02 -18.82 25.48
N VAL A 263 19.70 -19.82 24.65
CA VAL A 263 18.50 -20.67 24.80
C VAL A 263 18.59 -21.51 26.07
N SER A 264 19.74 -22.10 26.36
CA SER A 264 19.93 -22.91 27.57
C SER A 264 19.81 -22.07 28.86
N GLY A 265 20.29 -20.82 28.82
CA GLY A 265 20.18 -19.84 29.90
C GLY A 265 18.88 -19.01 29.87
N MET A 266 17.92 -19.34 28.99
CA MET A 266 16.67 -18.59 28.85
C MET A 266 15.88 -18.57 30.15
N ASP A 267 15.51 -17.36 30.58
CA ASP A 267 14.65 -17.13 31.75
C ASP A 267 13.18 -17.40 31.40
N ILE A 268 12.54 -18.25 32.20
CA ILE A 268 11.14 -18.67 32.02
C ILE A 268 10.22 -17.62 32.65
N LYS A 269 9.84 -16.63 31.86
CA LYS A 269 9.03 -15.50 32.31
C LYS A 269 7.89 -15.17 31.36
N LEU A 270 6.89 -14.51 31.93
CA LEU A 270 5.76 -13.97 31.18
C LEU A 270 6.28 -12.91 30.20
N LYS A 271 6.03 -13.11 28.90
CA LYS A 271 6.27 -12.11 27.87
C LYS A 271 4.97 -11.32 27.71
N GLN A 272 5.05 -10.01 27.93
CA GLN A 272 3.90 -9.11 27.83
C GLN A 272 4.29 -7.87 27.05
N ILE A 273 3.55 -7.61 25.98
CA ILE A 273 3.65 -6.42 25.15
C ILE A 273 2.41 -5.57 25.40
N ASN A 274 2.62 -4.29 25.66
CA ASN A 274 1.55 -3.33 25.89
C ASN A 274 1.36 -2.51 24.62
N VAL A 275 0.28 -2.79 23.90
CA VAL A 275 -0.06 -2.15 22.63
C VAL A 275 -0.86 -0.88 22.94
N ASN A 276 -0.21 0.06 23.64
CA ASN A 276 -0.76 1.38 23.97
C ASN A 276 0.30 2.46 23.78
N PRO A 277 -0.07 3.66 23.26
CA PRO A 277 0.82 4.82 23.30
C PRO A 277 1.09 5.24 24.74
N PRO A 278 2.25 5.84 25.03
CA PRO A 278 2.49 6.50 26.31
C PRO A 278 1.45 7.61 26.53
N GLY A 279 0.64 7.51 27.59
CA GLY A 279 -0.25 8.59 28.03
C GLY A 279 -1.72 8.50 27.64
N THR A 280 -2.15 7.48 26.89
CA THR A 280 -3.56 7.27 26.54
C THR A 280 -4.09 5.95 27.08
N LEU A 281 -5.13 6.00 27.89
CA LEU A 281 -5.92 4.84 28.30
C LEU A 281 -6.86 4.46 27.15
N ILE A 282 -6.54 3.40 26.42
CA ILE A 282 -7.47 2.82 25.43
C ILE A 282 -8.39 1.86 26.19
N ASN A 283 -9.70 2.08 26.10
CA ASN A 283 -10.69 1.27 26.78
C ASN A 283 -11.09 0.05 25.93
N TYR A 284 -10.21 -0.95 25.87
CA TYR A 284 -10.62 -2.28 25.38
C TYR A 284 -11.15 -3.09 26.57
N VAL A 285 -12.47 -3.33 26.60
CA VAL A 285 -13.17 -4.18 27.59
C VAL A 285 -12.64 -4.03 29.02
N GLY A 286 -13.06 -2.96 29.72
CA GLY A 286 -12.81 -2.79 31.16
C GLY A 286 -11.70 -1.81 31.57
N GLY A 287 -11.38 -0.79 30.76
CA GLY A 287 -10.60 0.37 31.24
C GLY A 287 -9.07 0.24 31.18
N VAL A 288 -8.53 -0.77 30.50
CA VAL A 288 -7.08 -1.02 30.40
C VAL A 288 -6.77 -1.37 28.94
N GLY A 289 -5.74 -0.79 28.34
CA GLY A 289 -5.53 -0.96 26.89
C GLY A 289 -4.97 -2.32 26.45
N LEU A 290 -4.70 -2.48 25.15
CA LEU A 290 -4.46 -3.78 24.54
C LEU A 290 -3.15 -4.41 25.06
N VAL A 291 -3.24 -5.65 25.57
CA VAL A 291 -2.12 -6.39 26.15
C VAL A 291 -1.99 -7.72 25.42
N ASP A 292 -0.81 -7.97 24.86
CA ASP A 292 -0.47 -9.20 24.17
C ASP A 292 0.53 -10.03 24.98
N ARG A 293 0.27 -11.32 25.11
CA ARG A 293 1.13 -12.29 25.80
C ARG A 293 1.37 -13.55 24.97
N CYS A 294 1.08 -13.52 23.67
CA CYS A 294 1.12 -14.71 22.80
C CYS A 294 2.52 -15.34 22.74
N GLN A 295 3.57 -14.51 22.75
CA GLN A 295 4.97 -14.96 22.80
C GLN A 295 5.34 -15.75 24.07
N SER A 296 4.47 -15.77 25.09
CA SER A 296 4.68 -16.62 26.27
C SER A 296 4.57 -18.11 25.93
N CYS A 297 3.77 -18.47 24.93
CA CYS A 297 3.65 -19.84 24.41
C CYS A 297 4.30 -19.99 23.02
N HIS A 298 4.16 -19.00 22.14
CA HIS A 298 4.70 -18.97 20.77
C HIS A 298 6.15 -18.47 20.71
N VAL A 299 7.02 -19.04 21.54
CA VAL A 299 8.36 -18.52 21.84
C VAL A 299 9.26 -18.41 20.61
N ALA A 300 9.09 -19.32 19.64
CA ALA A 300 9.89 -19.37 18.42
C ALA A 300 9.68 -18.17 17.48
N THR A 301 8.65 -17.36 17.74
CA THR A 301 8.36 -16.14 16.98
C THR A 301 9.20 -14.95 17.44
N ASP A 302 9.79 -14.99 18.63
CA ASP A 302 10.61 -13.92 19.21
C ASP A 302 11.97 -13.84 18.47
N PRO A 303 12.24 -12.76 17.70
CA PRO A 303 13.47 -12.64 16.91
C PRO A 303 14.74 -12.55 17.77
N LEU A 304 14.61 -12.27 19.08
CA LEU A 304 15.74 -12.30 20.01
C LEU A 304 16.15 -13.73 20.39
N LEU A 305 15.26 -14.71 20.19
CA LEU A 305 15.50 -16.12 20.49
C LEU A 305 15.79 -16.91 19.22
N VAL A 306 15.05 -16.64 18.14
CA VAL A 306 15.26 -17.24 16.83
C VAL A 306 15.54 -16.12 15.84
N PRO A 307 16.81 -15.91 15.44
CA PRO A 307 17.17 -14.84 14.53
C PRO A 307 16.42 -14.94 13.20
N ALA A 308 16.07 -13.81 12.59
CA ALA A 308 15.32 -13.74 11.32
C ALA A 308 15.98 -14.46 10.13
N VAL A 309 17.29 -14.77 10.21
CA VAL A 309 18.02 -15.59 9.22
C VAL A 309 17.76 -17.09 9.37
N MET A 310 17.01 -17.50 10.39
CA MET A 310 16.59 -18.88 10.66
C MET A 310 15.07 -18.96 10.66
N THR A 311 14.52 -19.99 10.01
CA THR A 311 13.10 -20.33 10.09
C THR A 311 12.98 -21.72 10.69
N LEU A 312 12.27 -21.84 11.82
CA LEU A 312 12.01 -23.12 12.45
C LEU A 312 10.62 -23.64 12.08
N THR A 313 10.55 -24.89 11.67
CA THR A 313 9.30 -25.65 11.55
C THR A 313 9.18 -26.70 12.66
N ARG A 314 7.95 -27.22 12.85
CA ARG A 314 7.74 -28.38 13.75
C ARG A 314 8.57 -29.61 13.34
N ALA A 315 8.81 -29.79 12.04
CA ALA A 315 9.62 -30.90 11.53
C ALA A 315 11.10 -30.75 11.90
N ASP A 316 11.65 -29.54 11.81
CA ASP A 316 13.04 -29.26 12.19
C ASP A 316 13.32 -29.60 13.66
N LEU A 317 12.34 -29.31 14.52
CA LEU A 317 12.40 -29.55 15.95
C LEU A 317 12.02 -30.99 16.36
N GLY A 318 11.73 -31.87 15.41
CA GLY A 318 11.37 -33.27 15.69
C GLY A 318 9.99 -33.46 16.32
N VAL A 319 9.09 -32.48 16.17
CA VAL A 319 7.75 -32.44 16.77
C VAL A 319 6.63 -32.28 15.74
N ALA A 320 6.84 -32.77 14.50
CA ALA A 320 5.89 -32.63 13.40
C ALA A 320 4.48 -33.16 13.71
N GLN A 321 4.39 -34.25 14.48
CA GLN A 321 3.13 -34.91 14.85
C GLN A 321 2.46 -34.30 16.10
N ASP A 322 3.11 -33.33 16.73
CA ASP A 322 2.62 -32.71 17.94
C ASP A 322 1.81 -31.45 17.58
N ASN A 323 0.49 -31.54 17.80
CA ASN A 323 -0.44 -30.45 17.51
C ASN A 323 -0.45 -29.37 18.60
N ASP A 324 0.20 -29.62 19.74
CA ASP A 324 0.35 -28.70 20.86
C ASP A 324 1.79 -28.14 20.93
N ALA A 325 2.44 -27.97 19.77
CA ALA A 325 3.81 -27.47 19.62
C ALA A 325 3.84 -26.14 18.83
N PRO A 326 3.55 -24.99 19.47
CA PRO A 326 3.57 -23.67 18.84
C PRO A 326 5.00 -23.12 18.61
N PHE A 327 5.91 -23.96 18.13
CA PHE A 327 7.35 -23.70 18.08
C PHE A 327 7.85 -23.34 16.68
N THR A 328 6.95 -22.81 15.84
CA THR A 328 7.28 -22.36 14.48
C THR A 328 7.64 -20.88 14.51
N SER A 329 8.64 -20.48 13.74
CA SER A 329 8.98 -19.07 13.54
C SER A 329 7.90 -18.36 12.72
N HIS A 330 7.93 -17.02 12.72
CA HIS A 330 7.03 -16.28 11.84
C HIS A 330 7.35 -16.64 10.37
N PRO A 331 6.34 -16.97 9.53
CA PRO A 331 6.56 -17.40 8.16
C PRO A 331 7.09 -16.28 7.25
N ASP A 332 6.85 -15.03 7.64
CA ASP A 332 7.31 -13.83 6.93
C ASP A 332 8.18 -12.95 7.83
N PRO A 333 9.51 -13.19 7.90
CA PRO A 333 10.39 -12.41 8.75
C PRO A 333 10.63 -10.98 8.22
N ASP A 334 10.37 -10.73 6.94
CA ASP A 334 10.53 -9.41 6.33
C ASP A 334 9.43 -8.46 6.77
N LEU A 335 8.18 -8.95 6.88
CA LEU A 335 7.07 -8.19 7.45
C LEU A 335 7.40 -7.60 8.83
N LEU A 336 8.11 -8.36 9.67
CA LEU A 336 8.46 -7.96 11.03
C LEU A 336 9.51 -6.83 11.09
N LYS A 337 10.22 -6.55 10.00
CA LYS A 337 11.11 -5.38 9.90
C LYS A 337 10.31 -4.08 9.95
N PHE A 338 9.11 -4.09 9.37
CA PHE A 338 8.19 -2.95 9.34
C PHE A 338 7.19 -3.00 10.51
N HIS A 339 6.89 -4.21 11.00
CA HIS A 339 5.98 -4.49 12.12
C HIS A 339 6.71 -5.15 13.29
N PRO A 340 7.59 -4.42 14.01
CA PRO A 340 8.33 -4.97 15.14
C PRO A 340 7.37 -5.49 16.22
N GLN A 341 7.51 -6.77 16.58
CA GLN A 341 6.60 -7.45 17.51
C GLN A 341 6.62 -6.81 18.89
N GLU A 342 7.74 -6.22 19.33
CA GLU A 342 7.85 -5.49 20.59
C GLU A 342 6.97 -4.24 20.67
N LYS A 343 6.54 -3.71 19.50
CA LYS A 343 5.60 -2.59 19.39
C LYS A 343 4.18 -3.09 19.10
N PHE A 344 4.03 -4.05 18.18
CA PHE A 344 2.72 -4.48 17.70
C PHE A 344 2.09 -5.61 18.50
N GLY A 345 2.89 -6.52 19.08
CA GLY A 345 2.36 -7.80 19.57
C GLY A 345 1.79 -8.66 18.43
N CYS A 346 1.08 -9.73 18.78
CA CYS A 346 0.47 -10.65 17.82
C CYS A 346 -1.03 -10.35 17.59
N SER A 347 -1.72 -9.90 18.63
CA SER A 347 -3.17 -9.74 18.67
C SER A 347 -3.72 -8.69 17.69
N PRO A 348 -3.07 -7.54 17.43
CA PRO A 348 -3.55 -6.62 16.39
C PRO A 348 -3.60 -7.24 15.00
N CYS A 349 -2.66 -8.13 14.67
CA CYS A 349 -2.58 -8.74 13.35
C CYS A 349 -3.45 -10.01 13.25
N HIS A 350 -3.51 -10.81 14.32
CA HIS A 350 -4.15 -12.11 14.29
C HIS A 350 -5.49 -12.19 15.04
N GLY A 351 -5.88 -11.16 15.80
CA GLY A 351 -7.01 -11.24 16.73
C GLY A 351 -6.70 -12.10 17.96
N GLY A 352 -7.74 -12.58 18.63
CA GLY A 352 -7.65 -13.42 19.82
C GLY A 352 -7.66 -12.62 21.14
N ASN A 353 -7.45 -13.32 22.24
CA ASN A 353 -7.39 -12.74 23.59
C ASN A 353 -5.95 -12.75 24.09
N GLY A 354 -5.18 -11.73 23.71
CA GLY A 354 -3.77 -11.59 24.09
C GLY A 354 -3.49 -11.59 25.61
N ARG A 355 -4.51 -11.43 26.47
CA ARG A 355 -4.33 -11.47 27.94
C ARG A 355 -4.38 -12.88 28.52
N ALA A 356 -5.16 -13.77 27.91
CA ALA A 356 -5.43 -15.11 28.42
C ALA A 356 -4.26 -16.07 28.16
N LEU A 357 -3.94 -16.87 29.16
CA LEU A 357 -2.82 -17.84 29.15
C LEU A 357 -3.15 -19.14 29.88
N ASP A 358 -4.40 -19.28 30.33
CA ASP A 358 -4.88 -20.40 31.12
C ASP A 358 -5.32 -21.58 30.23
N THR A 359 -5.93 -21.32 29.08
CA THR A 359 -6.25 -22.34 28.07
C THR A 359 -6.07 -21.82 26.65
N VAL A 360 -5.84 -22.73 25.70
CA VAL A 360 -5.75 -22.42 24.26
C VAL A 360 -7.06 -21.79 23.76
N GLU A 361 -8.21 -22.32 24.18
CA GLU A 361 -9.53 -21.80 23.81
C GLU A 361 -9.71 -20.34 24.23
N ARG A 362 -9.35 -20.00 25.47
CA ARG A 362 -9.44 -18.63 25.99
C ARG A 362 -8.43 -17.71 25.32
N ALA A 363 -7.17 -18.13 25.19
CA ALA A 363 -6.11 -17.35 24.54
C ALA A 363 -6.44 -17.03 23.07
N HIS A 364 -6.94 -18.01 22.32
CA HIS A 364 -7.37 -17.81 20.94
C HIS A 364 -8.75 -17.14 20.82
N GLY A 365 -9.40 -16.79 21.94
CA GLY A 365 -10.68 -16.10 21.96
C GLY A 365 -11.84 -16.93 21.39
N ARG A 366 -11.72 -18.27 21.36
CA ARG A 366 -12.71 -19.21 20.80
C ARG A 366 -13.76 -19.63 21.84
N TYR A 367 -14.16 -18.72 22.71
CA TYR A 367 -15.19 -18.96 23.73
C TYR A 367 -16.25 -17.86 23.65
N GLU A 368 -17.47 -18.18 24.09
CA GLU A 368 -18.68 -17.40 23.82
C GLU A 368 -18.69 -15.94 24.31
N HIS A 369 -17.78 -15.54 25.21
CA HIS A 369 -17.76 -14.17 25.75
C HIS A 369 -16.65 -13.29 25.15
N TRP A 370 -15.92 -13.75 24.15
CA TRP A 370 -14.88 -12.96 23.48
C TRP A 370 -15.30 -12.56 22.08
N LEU A 371 -15.35 -11.25 21.83
CA LEU A 371 -15.86 -10.70 20.58
C LEU A 371 -14.89 -10.83 19.40
N TRP A 372 -13.59 -10.99 19.67
CA TRP A 372 -12.53 -10.89 18.66
C TRP A 372 -11.66 -12.16 18.66
N PRO A 373 -12.19 -13.31 18.22
CA PRO A 373 -11.42 -14.54 18.16
C PRO A 373 -10.21 -14.39 17.24
N LEU A 374 -9.22 -15.26 17.43
CA LEU A 374 -8.07 -15.38 16.54
C LEU A 374 -8.58 -15.68 15.12
N TYR A 375 -8.12 -14.95 14.10
CA TYR A 375 -8.44 -15.25 12.71
C TYR A 375 -8.04 -16.68 12.35
N TYR A 376 -8.79 -17.27 11.42
CA TYR A 376 -8.43 -18.58 10.89
C TYR A 376 -7.19 -18.49 10.01
N ALA A 377 -6.50 -19.60 9.82
CA ALA A 377 -5.28 -19.65 9.00
C ALA A 377 -5.49 -19.17 7.56
N ALA A 378 -6.71 -19.22 7.02
CA ALA A 378 -7.03 -18.70 5.69
C ALA A 378 -7.27 -17.18 5.68
N ASN A 379 -7.50 -16.55 6.84
CA ASN A 379 -7.97 -15.16 6.96
C ASN A 379 -7.04 -14.28 7.81
N TYR A 380 -5.78 -14.65 8.01
CA TYR A 380 -4.87 -13.86 8.87
C TYR A 380 -4.61 -12.45 8.31
N ASP A 381 -4.69 -12.27 6.98
CA ASP A 381 -4.59 -10.95 6.32
C ASP A 381 -5.72 -9.99 6.74
N ALA A 382 -6.78 -10.47 7.41
CA ALA A 382 -7.84 -9.61 7.96
C ALA A 382 -7.27 -8.58 8.95
N GLY A 383 -6.20 -8.91 9.70
CA GLY A 383 -5.57 -7.92 10.58
C GLY A 383 -4.91 -6.77 9.83
N CYS A 384 -4.35 -7.03 8.64
CA CYS A 384 -3.73 -5.99 7.82
C CYS A 384 -4.75 -4.91 7.44
N GLN A 385 -5.99 -5.30 7.13
CA GLN A 385 -7.07 -4.39 6.75
C GLN A 385 -7.39 -3.36 7.83
N GLN A 386 -7.21 -3.67 9.11
CA GLN A 386 -7.54 -2.75 10.21
C GLN A 386 -6.67 -1.47 10.15
N CYS A 387 -5.40 -1.59 9.78
CA CYS A 387 -4.47 -0.45 9.68
C CYS A 387 -4.27 0.03 8.24
N HIS A 388 -4.46 -0.85 7.25
CA HIS A 388 -4.23 -0.61 5.81
C HIS A 388 -5.54 -0.52 5.01
N ALA A 389 -6.65 -0.13 5.65
CA ALA A 389 -7.95 0.02 4.96
C ALA A 389 -7.90 1.02 3.80
N ALA A 390 -7.03 2.04 3.89
CA ALA A 390 -6.85 3.07 2.86
C ALA A 390 -5.98 2.61 1.68
N ASP A 391 -5.27 1.48 1.78
CA ASP A 391 -4.48 0.95 0.68
C ASP A 391 -5.35 0.11 -0.26
N ALA A 392 -5.24 0.32 -1.57
CA ALA A 392 -5.81 -0.62 -2.53
C ALA A 392 -4.99 -1.93 -2.61
N ILE A 393 -3.67 -1.81 -2.50
CA ILE A 393 -2.71 -2.93 -2.49
C ILE A 393 -1.85 -2.80 -1.24
N THR A 394 -1.89 -3.84 -0.40
CA THR A 394 -1.12 -3.95 0.84
C THR A 394 -0.03 -4.99 0.64
N GLU A 395 1.24 -4.59 0.77
CA GLU A 395 2.37 -5.51 0.70
C GLU A 395 2.24 -6.63 1.74
N HIS A 396 2.69 -7.84 1.40
CA HIS A 396 2.61 -9.03 2.27
C HIS A 396 1.19 -9.49 2.66
N ALA A 397 0.12 -9.00 2.01
CA ALA A 397 -1.26 -9.40 2.28
C ALA A 397 -2.02 -9.88 1.02
N PRO A 398 -1.58 -10.97 0.36
CA PRO A 398 -2.12 -11.39 -0.93
C PRO A 398 -3.61 -11.79 -0.89
N VAL A 399 -4.10 -12.36 0.21
CA VAL A 399 -5.51 -12.76 0.35
C VAL A 399 -6.38 -11.52 0.53
N LEU A 400 -5.92 -10.54 1.31
CA LEU A 400 -6.61 -9.25 1.42
C LEU A 400 -6.66 -8.50 0.09
N ASN A 401 -5.53 -8.44 -0.63
CA ASN A 401 -5.48 -7.79 -1.95
C ASN A 401 -6.44 -8.46 -2.93
N ARG A 402 -6.49 -9.80 -2.93
CA ARG A 402 -7.47 -10.54 -3.73
C ARG A 402 -8.91 -10.25 -3.31
N GLY A 403 -9.18 -10.12 -2.01
CA GLY A 403 -10.49 -9.73 -1.50
C GLY A 403 -10.93 -8.34 -1.98
N LYS A 404 -10.04 -7.35 -1.93
CA LYS A 404 -10.26 -5.98 -2.43
C LYS A 404 -10.50 -5.95 -3.93
N GLU A 405 -9.68 -6.68 -4.69
CA GLU A 405 -9.83 -6.83 -6.14
C GLU A 405 -11.19 -7.45 -6.48
N LEU A 406 -11.52 -8.57 -5.86
CA LEU A 406 -12.79 -9.28 -6.05
C LEU A 406 -14.01 -8.42 -5.71
N PHE A 407 -13.93 -7.61 -4.65
CA PHE A 407 -15.03 -6.72 -4.27
C PHE A 407 -15.42 -5.76 -5.42
N ARG A 408 -14.44 -5.30 -6.21
CA ARG A 408 -14.67 -4.53 -7.45
C ARG A 408 -15.01 -5.43 -8.63
N GLU A 409 -14.23 -6.48 -8.89
CA GLU A 409 -14.38 -7.35 -10.06
C GLU A 409 -15.72 -8.08 -10.09
N LYS A 410 -16.27 -8.45 -8.93
CA LYS A 410 -17.57 -9.12 -8.78
C LYS A 410 -18.73 -8.15 -8.63
N GLY A 411 -18.48 -6.85 -8.73
CA GLY A 411 -19.51 -5.81 -8.74
C GLY A 411 -20.15 -5.50 -7.38
N CYS A 412 -19.56 -5.92 -6.26
CA CYS A 412 -20.12 -5.66 -4.92
C CYS A 412 -20.29 -4.16 -4.65
N ILE A 413 -19.35 -3.34 -5.16
CA ILE A 413 -19.37 -1.87 -5.08
C ILE A 413 -20.60 -1.21 -5.70
N GLY A 414 -21.33 -1.89 -6.60
CA GLY A 414 -22.55 -1.35 -7.20
C GLY A 414 -23.76 -1.41 -6.27
N CYS A 415 -23.74 -2.32 -5.29
CA CYS A 415 -24.78 -2.44 -4.27
C CYS A 415 -24.32 -1.92 -2.90
N HIS A 416 -23.04 -2.07 -2.56
CA HIS A 416 -22.52 -1.76 -1.24
C HIS A 416 -21.61 -0.53 -1.26
N LYS A 417 -21.77 0.32 -0.24
CA LYS A 417 -20.76 1.34 0.07
C LYS A 417 -19.61 0.69 0.85
N PHE A 418 -18.39 1.14 0.55
CA PHE A 418 -17.18 0.75 1.25
C PHE A 418 -16.14 1.87 1.10
N GLN A 419 -15.50 2.29 2.18
CA GLN A 419 -14.53 3.39 2.18
C GLN A 419 -13.34 3.10 1.25
N GLY A 420 -12.99 4.07 0.41
CA GLY A 420 -11.90 3.96 -0.58
C GLY A 420 -12.36 3.43 -1.95
N PHE A 421 -13.48 2.70 -2.02
CA PHE A 421 -14.04 2.24 -3.29
C PHE A 421 -15.03 3.25 -3.87
N ASP A 422 -14.67 3.80 -5.04
CA ASP A 422 -15.54 4.55 -5.94
C ASP A 422 -16.39 5.61 -5.20
N ASN A 423 -15.73 6.48 -4.43
CA ASN A 423 -16.36 7.51 -3.60
C ASN A 423 -16.66 8.82 -4.36
N GLN A 424 -16.36 8.87 -5.65
CA GLN A 424 -16.54 10.07 -6.48
C GLN A 424 -18.00 10.51 -6.57
N ASP A 425 -18.96 9.57 -6.56
CA ASP A 425 -20.41 9.87 -6.53
C ASP A 425 -20.78 10.69 -5.28
N ASP A 426 -20.25 10.32 -4.12
CA ASP A 426 -20.50 10.99 -2.84
C ASP A 426 -19.83 12.37 -2.82
N LEU A 427 -18.59 12.47 -3.33
CA LEU A 427 -17.87 13.75 -3.48
C LEU A 427 -18.57 14.71 -4.44
N LEU A 428 -19.14 14.19 -5.53
CA LEU A 428 -19.87 14.98 -6.52
C LEU A 428 -21.16 15.52 -5.94
N THR A 429 -21.91 14.68 -5.22
CA THR A 429 -23.13 15.09 -4.51
C THR A 429 -22.83 16.22 -3.52
N ALA A 430 -21.77 16.08 -2.71
CA ALA A 430 -21.36 17.12 -1.77
C ALA A 430 -20.91 18.42 -2.47
N THR A 431 -20.18 18.29 -3.59
CA THR A 431 -19.70 19.44 -4.38
C THR A 431 -20.87 20.23 -4.98
N ARG A 432 -21.87 19.54 -5.54
CA ARG A 432 -23.10 20.19 -6.06
C ARG A 432 -23.94 20.85 -4.97
N GLN A 433 -24.04 20.23 -3.81
CA GLN A 433 -24.72 20.86 -2.66
C GLN A 433 -24.05 22.17 -2.27
N GLN A 434 -22.71 22.23 -2.31
CA GLN A 434 -21.96 23.47 -2.06
C GLN A 434 -22.22 24.53 -3.14
N ILE A 435 -22.28 24.14 -4.41
CA ILE A 435 -22.64 25.05 -5.52
C ILE A 435 -24.03 25.64 -5.25
N THR A 436 -25.05 24.81 -5.05
CA THR A 436 -26.42 25.31 -4.81
C THR A 436 -26.54 26.21 -3.58
N LEU A 437 -25.76 25.96 -2.52
CA LEU A 437 -25.71 26.85 -1.36
C LEU A 437 -25.10 28.21 -1.71
N LEU A 438 -23.97 28.24 -2.42
CA LEU A 438 -23.32 29.47 -2.87
C LEU A 438 -24.23 30.28 -3.79
N GLU A 439 -24.95 29.62 -4.71
CA GLU A 439 -25.88 30.30 -5.61
C GLU A 439 -27.04 30.94 -4.86
N SER A 440 -27.59 30.25 -3.84
CA SER A 440 -28.64 30.77 -2.99
C SER A 440 -28.16 31.99 -2.18
N ASP A 441 -26.95 31.92 -1.62
CA ASP A 441 -26.37 33.01 -0.85
C ASP A 441 -26.06 34.22 -1.75
N ARG A 442 -25.43 33.98 -2.91
CA ARG A 442 -25.19 35.01 -3.93
C ARG A 442 -26.49 35.72 -4.30
N LYS A 443 -27.55 34.96 -4.58
CA LYS A 443 -28.83 35.53 -4.99
C LYS A 443 -29.44 36.42 -3.89
N SER A 444 -29.31 36.01 -2.63
CA SER A 444 -29.75 36.80 -1.48
C SER A 444 -28.96 38.12 -1.37
N ASP A 445 -27.64 38.08 -1.55
CA ASP A 445 -26.78 39.26 -1.50
C ASP A 445 -27.06 40.22 -2.66
N GLU A 446 -27.26 39.70 -3.88
CA GLU A 446 -27.66 40.48 -5.06
C GLU A 446 -28.98 41.23 -4.84
N ASP A 447 -29.95 40.62 -4.17
CA ASP A 447 -31.26 41.23 -3.90
C ASP A 447 -31.18 42.27 -2.76
N GLU A 448 -30.25 42.12 -1.81
CA GLU A 448 -30.04 43.05 -0.69
C GLU A 448 -29.25 44.32 -1.10
N ILE A 449 -28.33 44.22 -2.08
CA ILE A 449 -27.54 45.37 -2.56
C ILE A 449 -28.41 46.57 -2.99
N PRO A 450 -29.44 46.42 -3.86
CA PRO A 450 -30.34 47.52 -4.22
C PRO A 450 -31.09 48.10 -3.02
N ARG A 451 -31.43 47.26 -2.03
CA ARG A 451 -32.11 47.71 -0.81
C ARG A 451 -31.18 48.55 0.06
N LEU A 452 -29.95 48.11 0.28
CA LEU A 452 -28.95 48.86 1.02
C LEU A 452 -28.62 50.19 0.34
N ASN A 453 -28.47 50.19 -0.99
CA ASN A 453 -28.27 51.42 -1.75
C ASN A 453 -29.45 52.39 -1.57
N LYS A 454 -30.69 51.89 -1.66
CA LYS A 454 -31.90 52.70 -1.40
C LYS A 454 -31.97 53.24 0.03
N LEU A 455 -31.57 52.45 1.04
CA LEU A 455 -31.48 52.91 2.43
C LEU A 455 -30.40 53.98 2.60
N GLY A 456 -29.27 53.84 1.90
CA GLY A 456 -28.23 54.86 1.81
C GLY A 456 -28.76 56.16 1.22
N ASP A 457 -29.50 56.09 0.11
CA ASP A 457 -30.10 57.25 -0.57
C ASP A 457 -31.15 57.98 0.29
N GLN A 458 -31.79 57.26 1.22
CA GLN A 458 -32.85 57.77 2.11
C GLN A 458 -32.34 58.16 3.50
N ALA A 459 -31.05 58.01 3.79
CA ALA A 459 -30.49 58.26 5.11
C ALA A 459 -30.51 59.76 5.47
N SER A 460 -30.74 60.06 6.75
CA SER A 460 -30.83 61.44 7.28
C SER A 460 -29.48 62.17 7.36
N ASP A 461 -28.37 61.44 7.32
CA ASP A 461 -27.01 61.99 7.38
C ASP A 461 -26.00 61.13 6.61
N ASN A 462 -24.88 61.75 6.23
CA ASN A 462 -23.84 61.13 5.41
C ASN A 462 -23.14 59.95 6.10
N THR A 463 -23.06 59.92 7.43
CA THR A 463 -22.41 58.81 8.14
C THR A 463 -23.26 57.55 8.01
N VAL A 464 -24.57 57.67 8.20
CA VAL A 464 -25.53 56.56 8.00
C VAL A 464 -25.58 56.13 6.54
N ALA A 465 -25.60 57.07 5.59
CA ALA A 465 -25.58 56.76 4.15
C ALA A 465 -24.33 55.95 3.76
N ASN A 466 -23.16 56.43 4.18
CA ASN A 466 -21.88 55.76 3.90
C ASN A 466 -21.81 54.35 4.48
N ASN A 467 -22.39 54.11 5.65
CA ASN A 467 -22.43 52.77 6.24
C ASN A 467 -23.25 51.79 5.38
N PHE A 468 -24.39 52.21 4.84
CA PHE A 468 -25.19 51.36 3.95
C PHE A 468 -24.50 51.10 2.61
N TYR A 469 -23.89 52.11 2.00
CA TYR A 469 -23.10 51.92 0.77
C TYR A 469 -21.88 51.03 0.98
N GLN A 470 -21.19 51.15 2.12
CA GLN A 470 -20.09 50.25 2.48
C GLN A 470 -20.57 48.80 2.64
N GLN A 471 -21.75 48.58 3.25
CA GLN A 471 -22.33 47.23 3.31
C GLN A 471 -22.62 46.68 1.91
N ALA A 472 -23.24 47.46 1.03
CA ALA A 472 -23.49 47.06 -0.35
C ALA A 472 -22.21 46.75 -1.14
N GLN A 473 -21.15 47.56 -0.94
CA GLN A 473 -19.85 47.33 -1.54
C GLN A 473 -19.19 46.05 -1.00
N ASN A 474 -19.29 45.79 0.31
CA ASN A 474 -18.79 44.57 0.91
C ASN A 474 -19.52 43.33 0.35
N LEU A 475 -20.85 43.39 0.19
CA LEU A 475 -21.60 42.31 -0.47
C LEU A 475 -21.14 42.07 -1.91
N THR A 476 -20.83 43.13 -2.66
CA THR A 476 -20.28 42.99 -4.03
C THR A 476 -18.94 42.24 -4.03
N VAL A 477 -18.06 42.51 -3.06
CA VAL A 477 -16.79 41.79 -2.91
C VAL A 477 -17.02 40.34 -2.48
N THR A 478 -17.99 40.10 -1.59
CA THR A 478 -18.40 38.74 -1.19
C THR A 478 -18.88 37.94 -2.39
N ILE A 479 -19.76 38.50 -3.24
CA ILE A 479 -20.24 37.87 -4.47
C ILE A 479 -19.08 37.48 -5.38
N ALA A 480 -18.12 38.38 -5.63
CA ALA A 480 -16.95 38.07 -6.45
C ALA A 480 -16.10 36.91 -5.87
N SER A 481 -16.02 36.80 -4.54
CA SER A 481 -15.38 35.65 -3.89
C SER A 481 -16.21 34.37 -4.01
N MET A 482 -17.53 34.45 -3.96
CA MET A 482 -18.42 33.31 -4.16
C MET A 482 -18.33 32.79 -5.59
N ASP A 483 -18.31 33.68 -6.59
CA ASP A 483 -18.17 33.30 -8.02
C ASP A 483 -16.86 32.54 -8.26
N SER A 484 -15.76 32.98 -7.65
CA SER A 484 -14.48 32.26 -7.74
C SER A 484 -14.53 30.88 -7.06
N GLN A 485 -15.30 30.72 -5.99
CA GLN A 485 -15.46 29.42 -5.30
C GLN A 485 -16.37 28.50 -6.10
N GLU A 486 -17.45 29.02 -6.66
CA GLU A 486 -18.36 28.28 -7.53
C GLU A 486 -17.62 27.73 -8.75
N GLU A 487 -16.81 28.55 -9.44
CA GLU A 487 -16.04 28.07 -10.60
C GLU A 487 -15.02 26.98 -10.21
N GLN A 488 -14.40 27.07 -9.03
CA GLN A 488 -13.55 25.99 -8.52
C GLN A 488 -14.33 24.69 -8.25
N LEU A 489 -15.54 24.81 -7.73
CA LEU A 489 -16.41 23.66 -7.49
C LEU A 489 -16.94 23.07 -8.79
N GLU A 490 -17.19 23.89 -9.81
CA GLU A 490 -17.58 23.42 -11.14
C GLU A 490 -16.44 22.69 -11.85
N LEU A 491 -15.20 23.19 -11.78
CA LEU A 491 -14.02 22.44 -12.26
C LEU A 491 -13.87 21.09 -11.53
N LYS A 492 -14.14 21.06 -10.22
CA LYS A 492 -14.17 19.81 -9.47
C LYS A 492 -15.32 18.89 -9.89
N SER A 493 -16.50 19.45 -10.19
CA SER A 493 -17.66 18.72 -10.72
C SER A 493 -17.32 18.09 -12.08
N HIS A 494 -16.65 18.84 -12.95
CA HIS A 494 -16.14 18.39 -14.24
C HIS A 494 -15.22 17.17 -14.11
N ASP A 495 -14.20 17.25 -13.24
CA ASP A 495 -13.29 16.13 -12.98
C ASP A 495 -14.04 14.91 -12.41
N LEU A 496 -14.86 15.10 -11.38
CA LEU A 496 -15.61 14.01 -10.74
C LEU A 496 -16.57 13.31 -11.72
N LEU A 497 -17.22 14.05 -12.61
CA LEU A 497 -18.07 13.48 -13.66
C LEU A 497 -17.27 12.60 -14.62
N GLN A 498 -16.03 12.99 -14.95
CA GLN A 498 -15.13 12.16 -15.73
C GLN A 498 -14.63 10.95 -14.96
N GLU A 499 -14.50 11.03 -13.64
CA GLU A 499 -13.98 9.94 -12.81
C GLU A 499 -15.03 8.88 -12.48
N ILE A 500 -16.31 9.21 -12.43
CA ILE A 500 -17.36 8.23 -12.11
C ILE A 500 -17.42 7.14 -13.19
N LYS A 501 -17.43 5.88 -12.75
CA LYS A 501 -17.51 4.69 -13.59
C LYS A 501 -18.56 3.75 -13.01
N LYS A 502 -19.51 3.32 -13.83
CA LYS A 502 -20.55 2.39 -13.44
C LYS A 502 -20.06 0.95 -13.65
N VAL A 503 -20.47 0.05 -12.75
CA VAL A 503 -20.14 -1.39 -12.82
C VAL A 503 -20.79 -2.04 -14.02
N GLY A 504 -22.07 -1.72 -14.23
CA GLY A 504 -22.88 -2.16 -15.35
C GLY A 504 -22.85 -1.15 -16.50
N PRO A 505 -23.19 -1.59 -17.73
CA PRO A 505 -23.33 -0.70 -18.87
C PRO A 505 -24.46 0.32 -18.66
N ASP A 506 -24.35 1.47 -19.32
CA ASP A 506 -25.47 2.39 -19.52
C ASP A 506 -26.63 1.68 -20.24
N LEU A 507 -27.84 1.84 -19.69
CA LEU A 507 -29.09 1.28 -20.20
C LEU A 507 -29.98 2.35 -20.85
N LYS A 508 -29.61 3.63 -20.84
CA LYS A 508 -30.35 4.71 -21.52
C LYS A 508 -30.39 4.50 -23.03
N GLU A 509 -29.39 3.83 -23.59
CA GLU A 509 -29.27 3.53 -25.02
C GLU A 509 -29.70 2.10 -25.40
N VAL A 510 -30.34 1.37 -24.49
CA VAL A 510 -30.61 -0.07 -24.65
C VAL A 510 -31.36 -0.41 -25.95
N ARG A 511 -32.29 0.44 -26.39
CA ARG A 511 -33.05 0.29 -27.65
C ARG A 511 -32.20 0.29 -28.91
N MET A 512 -31.06 0.98 -28.88
CA MET A 512 -30.12 1.04 -29.99
C MET A 512 -29.08 -0.07 -29.88
N LYS A 513 -28.77 -0.49 -28.65
CA LYS A 513 -27.66 -1.38 -28.32
C LYS A 513 -27.96 -2.86 -28.49
N ILE A 514 -29.09 -3.33 -27.96
CA ILE A 514 -29.37 -4.77 -27.84
C ILE A 514 -30.67 -5.19 -28.51
N HIS A 515 -30.74 -6.46 -28.89
CA HIS A 515 -31.98 -7.11 -29.32
C HIS A 515 -32.99 -7.16 -28.16
N LYS A 516 -34.24 -6.81 -28.46
CA LYS A 516 -35.32 -6.63 -27.49
C LYS A 516 -35.62 -7.92 -26.72
N GLU A 517 -35.56 -9.05 -27.42
CA GLU A 517 -35.85 -10.40 -26.95
C GLU A 517 -34.79 -10.93 -25.97
N TRP A 518 -33.57 -10.37 -26.01
CA TRP A 518 -32.47 -10.83 -25.16
C TRP A 518 -32.59 -10.38 -23.71
N ILE A 519 -33.24 -9.23 -23.45
CA ILE A 519 -33.35 -8.63 -22.11
C ILE A 519 -33.99 -9.60 -21.08
N PRO A 520 -35.19 -10.16 -21.31
CA PRO A 520 -35.79 -11.09 -20.36
C PRO A 520 -34.94 -12.35 -20.17
N TYR A 521 -34.40 -12.90 -21.26
CA TYR A 521 -33.51 -14.07 -21.20
C TYR A 521 -32.29 -13.83 -20.31
N TRP A 522 -31.66 -12.66 -20.43
CA TRP A 522 -30.51 -12.27 -19.61
C TRP A 522 -30.83 -12.19 -18.12
N LEU A 523 -31.99 -11.62 -17.76
CA LEU A 523 -32.42 -11.50 -16.37
C LEU A 523 -32.64 -12.87 -15.71
N GLU A 524 -33.05 -13.87 -16.50
CA GLU A 524 -33.28 -15.25 -16.03
C GLU A 524 -31.98 -16.07 -15.98
N HIS A 525 -31.07 -15.88 -16.93
CA HIS A 525 -29.93 -16.78 -17.18
C HIS A 525 -28.56 -16.08 -17.07
N THR A 526 -28.36 -15.15 -16.12
CA THR A 526 -27.16 -14.28 -16.08
C THR A 526 -25.84 -15.06 -16.05
N HIS A 527 -25.66 -15.94 -15.06
CA HIS A 527 -24.42 -16.70 -14.87
C HIS A 527 -24.29 -17.86 -15.89
N GLU A 528 -25.40 -18.40 -16.37
CA GLU A 528 -25.42 -19.46 -17.40
C GLU A 528 -25.00 -18.90 -18.76
N TRP A 529 -25.50 -17.72 -19.13
CA TRP A 529 -25.15 -17.08 -20.39
C TRP A 529 -23.71 -16.54 -20.35
N ARG A 530 -23.30 -15.93 -19.21
CA ARG A 530 -21.94 -15.43 -18.99
C ARG A 530 -21.41 -15.82 -17.60
N PRO A 531 -20.61 -16.91 -17.50
CA PRO A 531 -20.06 -17.39 -16.23
C PRO A 531 -19.13 -16.42 -15.49
N THR A 532 -18.59 -15.41 -16.15
CA THR A 532 -17.68 -14.40 -15.54
C THR A 532 -18.35 -13.03 -15.34
N THR A 533 -19.68 -12.94 -15.46
CA THR A 533 -20.40 -11.66 -15.33
C THR A 533 -20.27 -11.07 -13.92
N LYS A 534 -20.27 -9.73 -13.84
CA LYS A 534 -20.37 -8.97 -12.59
C LYS A 534 -21.81 -8.84 -12.10
N MET A 535 -22.79 -9.00 -12.99
CA MET A 535 -24.20 -8.91 -12.62
C MET A 535 -24.61 -10.15 -11.82
N PRO A 536 -25.12 -9.99 -10.59
CA PRO A 536 -25.52 -11.12 -9.77
C PRO A 536 -26.83 -11.74 -10.28
N GLN A 537 -27.09 -12.99 -9.91
CA GLN A 537 -28.35 -13.66 -10.23
C GLN A 537 -29.44 -13.24 -9.23
N PHE A 538 -30.45 -12.54 -9.74
CA PHE A 538 -31.62 -12.14 -8.96
C PHE A 538 -32.65 -13.28 -8.86
N ARG A 539 -33.45 -13.28 -7.79
CA ARG A 539 -34.53 -14.26 -7.53
C ARG A 539 -35.87 -13.75 -8.07
N LEU A 540 -35.91 -13.37 -9.34
CA LEU A 540 -37.07 -12.77 -9.99
C LEU A 540 -38.12 -13.84 -10.34
N GLN A 541 -39.39 -13.48 -10.22
CA GLN A 541 -40.51 -14.23 -10.79
C GLN A 541 -40.72 -13.86 -12.26
N PRO A 542 -41.36 -14.73 -13.08
CA PRO A 542 -41.57 -14.45 -14.50
C PRO A 542 -42.28 -13.11 -14.78
N ASP A 543 -43.27 -12.75 -13.98
CA ASP A 543 -44.01 -11.48 -14.09
C ASP A 543 -43.20 -10.25 -13.63
N GLU A 544 -42.16 -10.46 -12.82
CA GLU A 544 -41.18 -9.43 -12.43
C GLU A 544 -40.15 -9.22 -13.54
N VAL A 545 -39.65 -10.31 -14.16
CA VAL A 545 -38.76 -10.26 -15.33
C VAL A 545 -39.40 -9.46 -16.45
N GLN A 546 -40.66 -9.77 -16.79
CA GLN A 546 -41.39 -9.06 -17.83
C GLN A 546 -41.52 -7.56 -17.52
N ALA A 547 -41.88 -7.22 -16.27
CA ALA A 547 -42.06 -5.84 -15.85
C ALA A 547 -40.75 -5.04 -15.90
N ILE A 548 -39.66 -5.59 -15.36
CA ILE A 548 -38.33 -4.97 -15.37
C ILE A 548 -37.85 -4.75 -16.81
N ALA A 549 -37.94 -5.78 -17.66
CA ALA A 549 -37.51 -5.71 -19.05
C ALA A 549 -38.31 -4.65 -19.83
N ALA A 550 -39.64 -4.62 -19.65
CA ALA A 550 -40.51 -3.63 -20.26
C ALA A 550 -40.17 -2.20 -19.81
N PHE A 551 -39.94 -1.96 -18.52
CA PHE A 551 -39.54 -0.65 -18.02
C PHE A 551 -38.21 -0.18 -18.60
N ILE A 552 -37.16 -1.01 -18.57
CA ILE A 552 -35.84 -0.68 -19.13
C ILE A 552 -35.98 -0.33 -20.61
N TRP A 553 -36.76 -1.11 -21.37
CA TRP A 553 -37.00 -0.86 -22.78
C TRP A 553 -37.79 0.43 -23.03
N GLN A 554 -38.88 0.68 -22.30
CA GLN A 554 -39.77 1.83 -22.52
C GLN A 554 -39.24 3.15 -21.96
N SER A 555 -38.26 3.13 -21.05
CA SER A 555 -37.62 4.33 -20.48
C SER A 555 -36.44 4.81 -21.31
N ALA A 556 -35.84 3.93 -22.11
CA ALA A 556 -34.67 4.24 -22.91
C ALA A 556 -34.90 5.32 -23.98
N LEU A 557 -33.82 6.00 -24.34
CA LEU A 557 -33.79 7.07 -25.32
C LEU A 557 -34.30 6.58 -26.69
N THR A 558 -35.25 7.33 -27.24
CA THR A 558 -35.62 7.29 -28.64
C THR A 558 -34.75 8.29 -29.41
N GLY A 559 -33.44 7.98 -29.54
CA GLY A 559 -32.50 8.80 -30.29
C GLY A 559 -32.68 8.67 -31.81
N PRO A 560 -31.96 9.47 -32.62
CA PRO A 560 -31.87 9.23 -34.06
C PRO A 560 -31.37 7.81 -34.32
N ALA A 561 -31.86 7.16 -35.37
CA ALA A 561 -31.38 5.84 -35.76
C ALA A 561 -29.87 5.88 -36.02
N LEU A 562 -29.14 4.88 -35.51
CA LEU A 562 -27.70 4.79 -35.76
C LEU A 562 -27.42 4.68 -37.26
N PRO A 563 -26.34 5.31 -37.77
CA PRO A 563 -25.94 5.16 -39.15
C PRO A 563 -25.65 3.70 -39.49
N LYS A 564 -26.27 3.19 -40.57
CA LYS A 564 -26.08 1.82 -41.03
C LYS A 564 -24.62 1.59 -41.46
N GLN A 565 -24.00 0.56 -40.90
CA GLN A 565 -22.62 0.17 -41.19
C GLN A 565 -22.57 -0.98 -42.18
N THR A 566 -21.59 -0.95 -43.09
CA THR A 566 -21.25 -2.09 -43.94
C THR A 566 -20.46 -3.12 -43.13
N PRO A 567 -20.68 -4.44 -43.32
CA PRO A 567 -19.84 -5.47 -42.71
C PRO A 567 -18.35 -5.28 -43.05
N GLY A 568 -17.48 -5.56 -42.08
CA GLY A 568 -16.02 -5.60 -42.23
C GLY A 568 -15.46 -7.01 -42.43
N ASN A 569 -14.14 -7.13 -42.46
CA ASN A 569 -13.39 -8.38 -42.57
C ASN A 569 -13.20 -9.04 -41.20
N ALA A 570 -13.92 -10.13 -40.95
CA ALA A 570 -13.87 -10.86 -39.68
C ALA A 570 -12.49 -11.50 -39.37
N MET A 571 -11.69 -11.88 -40.37
CA MET A 571 -10.36 -12.45 -40.12
C MET A 571 -9.40 -11.37 -39.62
N HIS A 572 -9.39 -10.22 -40.28
CA HIS A 572 -8.60 -9.08 -39.84
C HIS A 572 -9.10 -8.56 -38.47
N GLY A 573 -10.41 -8.57 -38.24
CA GLY A 573 -10.99 -8.25 -36.93
C GLY A 573 -10.49 -9.12 -35.78
N LYS A 574 -10.28 -10.42 -36.04
CA LYS A 574 -9.64 -11.34 -35.07
C LYS A 574 -8.20 -10.92 -34.78
N GLU A 575 -7.40 -10.69 -35.81
CA GLU A 575 -6.00 -10.27 -35.68
C GLU A 575 -5.88 -8.95 -34.90
N LEU A 576 -6.77 -7.99 -35.16
CA LEU A 576 -6.85 -6.73 -34.43
C LEU A 576 -7.21 -6.94 -32.95
N LEU A 577 -8.20 -7.77 -32.64
CA LEU A 577 -8.58 -8.05 -31.26
C LEU A 577 -7.40 -8.64 -30.46
N GLU A 578 -6.66 -9.56 -31.10
CA GLU A 578 -5.52 -10.26 -30.52
C GLU A 578 -4.28 -9.36 -30.35
N SER A 579 -4.07 -8.42 -31.27
CA SER A 579 -2.86 -7.59 -31.33
C SER A 579 -2.99 -6.19 -30.73
N ARG A 580 -4.20 -5.60 -30.66
CA ARG A 580 -4.41 -4.21 -30.17
C ARG A 580 -4.42 -4.08 -28.65
N GLY A 581 -4.51 -5.20 -27.91
CA GLY A 581 -4.50 -5.23 -26.44
C GLY A 581 -5.87 -5.49 -25.79
N CYS A 582 -6.91 -5.79 -26.58
CA CYS A 582 -8.26 -6.09 -26.06
C CYS A 582 -8.23 -7.22 -25.02
N LEU A 583 -7.39 -8.24 -25.24
CA LEU A 583 -7.25 -9.42 -24.37
C LEU A 583 -6.63 -9.14 -22.99
N GLY A 584 -6.10 -7.93 -22.75
CA GLY A 584 -5.63 -7.53 -21.42
C GLY A 584 -6.78 -7.31 -20.43
N CYS A 585 -7.98 -6.99 -20.93
CA CYS A 585 -9.18 -6.81 -20.13
C CYS A 585 -10.27 -7.84 -20.44
N HIS A 586 -10.45 -8.16 -21.73
CA HIS A 586 -11.47 -9.06 -22.23
C HIS A 586 -10.95 -10.48 -22.38
N SER A 587 -11.87 -11.45 -22.26
CA SER A 587 -11.62 -12.83 -22.65
C SER A 587 -12.40 -13.19 -23.92
N VAL A 588 -11.90 -14.16 -24.67
CA VAL A 588 -12.54 -14.77 -25.84
C VAL A 588 -12.37 -16.29 -25.74
N GLY A 589 -13.32 -17.05 -26.27
CA GLY A 589 -13.44 -18.48 -26.06
C GLY A 589 -14.31 -18.83 -24.86
N GLU A 590 -14.68 -20.11 -24.77
CA GLU A 590 -15.49 -20.69 -23.72
C GLU A 590 -14.82 -21.94 -23.13
N GLY A 591 -15.13 -22.26 -21.87
CA GLY A 591 -14.57 -23.42 -21.18
C GLY A 591 -13.03 -23.39 -21.15
N SER A 592 -12.40 -24.52 -21.46
CA SER A 592 -10.93 -24.66 -21.51
C SER A 592 -10.27 -23.84 -22.62
N ASN A 593 -11.03 -23.33 -23.59
CA ASN A 593 -10.51 -22.53 -24.70
C ASN A 593 -10.55 -21.02 -24.42
N THR A 594 -10.96 -20.62 -23.21
CA THR A 594 -11.01 -19.21 -22.81
C THR A 594 -9.60 -18.64 -22.71
N MET A 595 -9.37 -17.51 -23.38
CA MET A 595 -8.11 -16.78 -23.41
C MET A 595 -8.35 -15.30 -23.13
N GLY A 596 -7.47 -14.64 -22.37
CA GLY A 596 -7.56 -13.22 -22.04
C GLY A 596 -7.98 -12.96 -20.58
N GLY A 597 -8.25 -11.69 -20.28
CA GLY A 597 -8.58 -11.22 -18.94
C GLY A 597 -10.05 -11.41 -18.55
N THR A 598 -10.32 -11.37 -17.25
CA THR A 598 -11.68 -11.44 -16.67
C THR A 598 -12.16 -10.12 -16.08
N PHE A 599 -11.36 -9.06 -16.17
CA PHE A 599 -11.73 -7.73 -15.67
C PHE A 599 -12.96 -7.16 -16.39
N ALA A 600 -13.04 -7.39 -17.72
CA ALA A 600 -14.14 -7.01 -18.57
C ALA A 600 -14.87 -8.23 -19.16
N ALA A 601 -15.98 -7.98 -19.86
CA ALA A 601 -16.84 -9.02 -20.39
C ALA A 601 -16.11 -9.99 -21.34
N ASN A 602 -16.41 -11.29 -21.23
CA ASN A 602 -16.08 -12.25 -22.29
C ASN A 602 -16.85 -11.88 -23.57
N LEU A 603 -16.14 -11.80 -24.70
CA LEU A 603 -16.66 -11.27 -25.96
C LEU A 603 -17.25 -12.34 -26.90
N SER A 604 -17.12 -13.63 -26.57
CA SER A 604 -17.46 -14.74 -27.49
C SER A 604 -18.93 -14.75 -27.93
N ARG A 605 -19.84 -14.32 -27.06
CA ARG A 605 -21.28 -14.38 -27.32
C ARG A 605 -21.91 -13.02 -27.60
N VAL A 606 -21.09 -11.98 -27.75
CA VAL A 606 -21.57 -10.60 -27.87
C VAL A 606 -22.50 -10.41 -29.08
N GLY A 607 -22.20 -11.09 -30.20
CA GLY A 607 -23.04 -11.07 -31.40
C GLY A 607 -24.42 -11.71 -31.27
N GLU A 608 -24.72 -12.41 -30.18
CA GLU A 608 -26.06 -12.92 -29.91
C GLU A 608 -27.00 -11.82 -29.42
N LYS A 609 -26.46 -10.75 -28.79
CA LYS A 609 -27.27 -9.71 -28.14
C LYS A 609 -27.15 -8.33 -28.77
N ASP A 610 -25.99 -7.98 -29.33
CA ASP A 610 -25.68 -6.61 -29.74
C ASP A 610 -26.06 -6.34 -31.19
N ASN A 611 -26.63 -5.16 -31.42
CA ASN A 611 -26.82 -4.60 -32.75
C ASN A 611 -25.45 -4.28 -33.38
N TYR A 612 -25.23 -4.69 -34.64
CA TYR A 612 -23.98 -4.46 -35.36
C TYR A 612 -23.60 -2.97 -35.45
N ASP A 613 -24.54 -2.09 -35.77
CA ASP A 613 -24.28 -0.65 -35.94
C ASP A 613 -23.82 -0.02 -34.61
N TYR A 614 -24.46 -0.42 -33.50
CA TYR A 614 -24.05 0.00 -32.16
C TYR A 614 -22.69 -0.57 -31.78
N LEU A 615 -22.43 -1.84 -32.10
CA LEU A 615 -21.16 -2.48 -31.79
C LEU A 615 -19.99 -1.78 -32.49
N VAL A 616 -20.15 -1.36 -33.75
CA VAL A 616 -19.15 -0.56 -34.47
C VAL A 616 -18.90 0.78 -33.77
N ARG A 617 -19.97 1.52 -33.39
CA ARG A 617 -19.84 2.77 -32.62
C ARG A 617 -19.10 2.54 -31.29
N TRP A 618 -19.49 1.51 -30.55
CA TRP A 618 -18.92 1.19 -29.24
C TRP A 618 -17.45 0.80 -29.30
N VAL A 619 -17.05 -0.01 -30.29
CA VAL A 619 -15.65 -0.40 -30.50
C VAL A 619 -14.80 0.80 -30.91
N HIS A 620 -15.35 1.70 -31.74
CA HIS A 620 -14.66 2.91 -32.17
C HIS A 620 -14.44 3.91 -31.01
N ASN A 621 -15.52 4.24 -30.31
CA ASN A 621 -15.48 5.17 -29.18
C ASN A 621 -16.49 4.76 -28.08
N PRO A 622 -16.05 4.02 -27.05
CA PRO A 622 -16.94 3.58 -25.97
C PRO A 622 -17.41 4.73 -25.06
N ARG A 623 -16.83 5.94 -25.17
CA ARG A 623 -17.24 7.12 -24.39
C ARG A 623 -18.35 7.92 -25.06
N GLU A 624 -18.66 7.64 -26.33
CA GLU A 624 -19.66 8.37 -27.10
C GLU A 624 -21.07 8.20 -26.50
N ARG A 625 -21.76 9.30 -26.24
CA ARG A 625 -23.18 9.32 -25.82
C ARG A 625 -24.07 9.85 -26.93
N THR A 626 -25.34 9.45 -26.92
CA THR A 626 -26.37 9.98 -27.83
C THR A 626 -26.89 11.34 -27.37
N ARG A 627 -26.93 11.58 -26.05
CA ARG A 627 -27.33 12.84 -25.44
C ARG A 627 -26.51 13.13 -24.17
N PRO A 628 -26.23 14.40 -23.87
CA PRO A 628 -25.68 14.77 -22.58
C PRO A 628 -26.79 14.79 -21.53
N TYR A 629 -26.46 14.39 -20.30
CA TYR A 629 -27.39 14.43 -19.18
C TYR A 629 -27.11 15.65 -18.30
N SER A 630 -28.16 16.43 -17.98
CA SER A 630 -28.09 17.52 -17.00
C SER A 630 -28.47 16.98 -15.62
N PRO A 631 -27.54 16.95 -14.65
CA PRO A 631 -27.81 16.52 -13.29
C PRO A 631 -28.69 17.52 -12.51
N PHE A 632 -28.66 18.80 -12.88
CA PHE A 632 -29.46 19.85 -12.25
C PHE A 632 -30.91 19.80 -12.76
N GLU A 633 -31.12 19.69 -14.07
CA GLU A 633 -32.46 19.54 -14.65
C GLU A 633 -33.02 18.11 -14.55
N LYS A 634 -32.17 17.13 -14.19
CA LYS A 634 -32.50 15.71 -14.06
C LYS A 634 -33.07 15.09 -15.33
N ARG A 635 -32.53 15.47 -16.49
CA ARG A 635 -32.96 14.97 -17.80
C ARG A 635 -31.84 15.04 -18.84
N ASP A 636 -31.98 14.26 -19.90
CA ASP A 636 -31.14 14.41 -21.09
C ASP A 636 -31.54 15.65 -21.90
N LEU A 637 -30.53 16.39 -22.35
CA LEU A 637 -30.73 17.57 -23.22
C LEU A 637 -30.71 17.16 -24.69
N GLY A 638 -31.57 17.79 -25.49
CA GLY A 638 -31.67 17.53 -26.93
C GLY A 638 -31.25 18.73 -27.80
N PRO A 639 -31.20 18.57 -29.13
CA PRO A 639 -30.92 19.67 -30.07
C PRO A 639 -31.81 20.89 -29.85
N GLU A 640 -33.05 20.68 -29.42
CA GLU A 640 -34.02 21.71 -29.08
C GLU A 640 -33.57 22.61 -27.92
N ASP A 641 -32.81 22.09 -26.96
CA ASP A 641 -32.33 22.88 -25.82
C ASP A 641 -31.20 23.83 -26.24
N TYR A 642 -30.30 23.36 -27.11
CA TYR A 642 -29.21 24.17 -27.65
C TYR A 642 -29.73 25.23 -28.63
N ALA A 643 -30.70 24.86 -29.47
CA ALA A 643 -31.30 25.77 -30.44
C ALA A 643 -32.01 26.97 -29.79
N LYS A 644 -32.62 26.81 -28.61
CA LYS A 644 -33.24 27.92 -27.84
C LYS A 644 -32.24 29.05 -27.53
N HIS A 645 -30.96 28.71 -27.39
CA HIS A 645 -29.88 29.65 -27.07
C HIS A 645 -29.00 29.99 -28.27
N GLY A 646 -29.41 29.60 -29.48
CA GLY A 646 -28.63 29.84 -30.70
C GLY A 646 -27.29 29.07 -30.76
N MET A 647 -27.16 27.99 -30.00
CA MET A 647 -25.94 27.18 -29.92
C MET A 647 -26.02 25.94 -30.82
N PRO A 648 -24.91 25.48 -31.41
CA PRO A 648 -24.86 24.20 -32.12
C PRO A 648 -25.00 23.04 -31.14
N PHE A 649 -25.63 21.93 -31.57
CA PHE A 649 -25.75 20.71 -30.76
C PHE A 649 -24.41 19.94 -30.75
N VAL A 650 -23.46 20.45 -29.98
CA VAL A 650 -22.13 19.87 -29.77
C VAL A 650 -21.91 19.75 -28.27
N PHE A 651 -21.54 18.55 -27.82
CA PHE A 651 -21.21 18.27 -26.43
C PHE A 651 -20.03 17.31 -26.40
N ASP A 652 -18.98 17.71 -25.68
CA ASP A 652 -17.76 16.95 -25.45
C ASP A 652 -17.08 17.55 -24.20
N LEU A 653 -15.87 17.11 -23.86
CA LEU A 653 -15.16 17.63 -22.68
C LEU A 653 -14.80 19.13 -22.79
N ALA A 654 -14.74 19.70 -23.99
CA ALA A 654 -14.53 21.13 -24.19
C ALA A 654 -15.87 21.92 -24.23
N HIS A 655 -16.98 21.22 -24.42
CA HIS A 655 -18.34 21.77 -24.49
C HIS A 655 -19.26 21.05 -23.50
N SER A 656 -18.85 20.96 -22.23
CA SER A 656 -19.56 20.22 -21.19
C SER A 656 -20.53 21.08 -20.37
N ARG A 657 -20.63 22.37 -20.64
CA ARG A 657 -21.51 23.29 -19.92
C ARG A 657 -22.91 23.32 -20.52
N SER A 658 -23.91 23.25 -19.65
CA SER A 658 -25.32 23.29 -20.02
C SER A 658 -25.69 24.64 -20.64
N PRO A 659 -26.42 24.66 -21.78
CA PRO A 659 -26.87 25.90 -22.38
C PRO A 659 -28.00 26.58 -21.56
N ASN A 660 -28.66 25.84 -20.66
CA ASN A 660 -29.80 26.34 -19.90
C ASN A 660 -29.42 27.01 -18.58
N ASP A 661 -28.46 26.42 -17.86
CA ASP A 661 -28.08 26.83 -16.48
C ASP A 661 -26.57 27.02 -16.28
N GLY A 662 -25.73 26.64 -17.26
CA GLY A 662 -24.28 26.80 -17.16
C GLY A 662 -23.56 25.77 -16.27
N HIS A 663 -24.26 24.77 -15.73
CA HIS A 663 -23.64 23.71 -14.93
C HIS A 663 -23.02 22.60 -15.78
N GLU A 664 -22.09 21.84 -15.19
CA GLU A 664 -21.45 20.70 -15.86
C GLU A 664 -22.43 19.56 -16.20
N LEU A 665 -22.37 19.11 -17.45
CA LEU A 665 -23.14 18.01 -18.03
C LEU A 665 -22.36 16.70 -18.01
N VAL A 666 -23.08 15.58 -17.93
CA VAL A 666 -22.52 14.26 -18.24
C VAL A 666 -22.46 14.10 -19.76
N VAL A 667 -21.28 14.30 -20.33
CA VAL A 667 -21.06 14.25 -21.79
C VAL A 667 -20.43 12.95 -22.29
N GLN A 668 -19.98 12.07 -21.40
CA GLN A 668 -19.36 10.79 -21.74
C GLN A 668 -20.03 9.59 -21.05
N GLN A 669 -19.98 8.42 -21.70
CA GLN A 669 -20.46 7.17 -21.09
C GLN A 669 -19.63 6.85 -19.83
N PRO A 670 -20.24 6.44 -18.69
CA PRO A 670 -19.52 6.15 -17.44
C PRO A 670 -18.88 4.75 -17.46
N THR A 671 -18.13 4.43 -18.53
CA THR A 671 -17.45 3.13 -18.72
C THR A 671 -15.95 3.22 -18.49
N VAL A 672 -15.37 2.14 -17.96
CA VAL A 672 -13.91 1.94 -17.86
C VAL A 672 -13.27 1.51 -19.17
N MET A 673 -14.06 1.07 -20.16
CA MET A 673 -13.53 0.67 -21.45
C MET A 673 -12.90 1.89 -22.15
N PRO A 674 -11.59 1.84 -22.46
CA PRO A 674 -10.91 2.98 -23.03
C PRO A 674 -11.06 3.00 -24.55
N SER A 675 -10.70 4.12 -25.18
CA SER A 675 -10.56 4.16 -26.64
C SER A 675 -9.20 3.61 -27.05
N LEU A 676 -9.19 2.60 -27.93
CA LEU A 676 -7.98 2.11 -28.61
C LEU A 676 -7.63 2.95 -29.85
N ARG A 677 -8.37 4.04 -30.09
CA ARG A 677 -8.19 4.97 -31.22
C ARG A 677 -8.18 4.26 -32.57
N LEU A 678 -9.09 3.30 -32.73
CA LEU A 678 -9.23 2.49 -33.94
C LEU A 678 -9.82 3.32 -35.08
N SER A 679 -9.53 2.96 -36.33
CA SER A 679 -10.29 3.51 -37.45
C SER A 679 -11.72 2.96 -37.47
N ILE A 680 -12.62 3.61 -38.21
CA ILE A 680 -13.97 3.05 -38.46
C ILE A 680 -13.90 1.70 -39.17
N GLU A 681 -12.93 1.50 -40.06
CA GLU A 681 -12.73 0.24 -40.77
C GLU A 681 -12.30 -0.87 -39.81
N ASP A 682 -11.26 -0.63 -39.00
CA ASP A 682 -10.83 -1.58 -37.96
C ASP A 682 -11.98 -1.92 -36.98
N SER A 683 -12.80 -0.93 -36.66
CA SER A 683 -13.96 -1.11 -35.78
C SER A 683 -15.03 -2.00 -36.42
N ARG A 684 -15.27 -1.86 -37.73
CA ARG A 684 -16.17 -2.73 -38.51
C ARG A 684 -15.64 -4.16 -38.58
N ASP A 685 -14.34 -4.33 -38.79
CA ASP A 685 -13.68 -5.62 -38.85
C ASP A 685 -13.81 -6.38 -37.53
N ILE A 686 -13.48 -5.73 -36.41
CA ILE A 686 -13.64 -6.29 -35.07
C ILE A 686 -15.11 -6.60 -34.80
N ALA A 687 -16.04 -5.68 -35.09
CA ALA A 687 -17.46 -5.93 -34.90
C ALA A 687 -17.93 -7.15 -35.72
N SER A 688 -17.48 -7.28 -36.97
CA SER A 688 -17.83 -8.41 -37.83
C SER A 688 -17.28 -9.73 -37.30
N TYR A 689 -16.06 -9.74 -36.74
CA TYR A 689 -15.53 -10.89 -36.02
C TYR A 689 -16.41 -11.26 -34.82
N LEU A 690 -16.75 -10.30 -33.97
CA LEU A 690 -17.58 -10.52 -32.78
C LEU A 690 -19.01 -11.01 -33.11
N ILE A 691 -19.60 -10.52 -34.20
CA ILE A 691 -20.88 -11.04 -34.72
C ILE A 691 -20.73 -12.49 -35.18
N ALA A 692 -19.62 -12.84 -35.83
CA ALA A 692 -19.38 -14.19 -36.32
C ALA A 692 -19.16 -15.23 -35.21
N LEU A 693 -18.84 -14.80 -33.98
CA LEU A 693 -18.69 -15.69 -32.82
C LEU A 693 -20.02 -16.17 -32.21
N LYS A 694 -21.16 -15.60 -32.63
CA LYS A 694 -22.48 -16.01 -32.15
C LYS A 694 -22.70 -17.51 -32.36
N ARG A 695 -23.37 -18.17 -31.41
CA ARG A 695 -23.70 -19.58 -31.58
C ARG A 695 -24.75 -19.77 -32.70
N PRO A 696 -24.62 -20.82 -33.55
CA PRO A 696 -25.57 -21.07 -34.63
C PRO A 696 -27.01 -21.33 -34.16
N ASP A 697 -27.17 -21.86 -32.94
CA ASP A 697 -28.43 -22.22 -32.29
C ASP A 697 -28.96 -21.12 -31.34
N ALA A 698 -28.33 -19.95 -31.31
CA ALA A 698 -28.79 -18.83 -30.47
C ALA A 698 -30.19 -18.37 -30.91
N HIS A 699 -31.19 -18.59 -30.05
CA HIS A 699 -32.57 -18.18 -30.24
C HIS A 699 -33.13 -17.63 -28.92
N PHE A 700 -33.93 -16.57 -29.01
CA PHE A 700 -34.60 -15.93 -27.88
C PHE A 700 -36.10 -15.80 -28.19
N ASP A 701 -36.93 -16.07 -27.19
CA ASP A 701 -38.38 -16.02 -27.35
C ASP A 701 -38.88 -14.59 -27.67
N PRO A 702 -39.94 -14.44 -28.48
CA PRO A 702 -40.53 -13.14 -28.76
C PRO A 702 -40.96 -12.39 -27.49
N ALA A 703 -40.54 -11.14 -27.36
CA ALA A 703 -40.83 -10.29 -26.20
C ALA A 703 -41.95 -9.27 -26.49
N ASP A 704 -43.13 -9.77 -26.84
CA ASP A 704 -44.29 -8.95 -27.26
C ASP A 704 -44.82 -8.01 -26.15
N PHE A 705 -44.63 -8.38 -24.88
CA PHE A 705 -45.08 -7.63 -23.70
C PHE A 705 -44.30 -6.34 -23.42
N MET A 706 -43.13 -6.17 -24.02
CA MET A 706 -42.17 -5.11 -23.65
C MET A 706 -42.68 -3.68 -23.87
N ASP A 707 -43.65 -3.48 -24.77
CA ASP A 707 -44.26 -2.18 -25.04
C ASP A 707 -45.60 -1.99 -24.29
N ASP A 708 -45.98 -2.91 -23.40
CA ASP A 708 -47.17 -2.76 -22.55
C ASP A 708 -46.95 -1.66 -21.50
N PRO A 709 -47.70 -0.54 -21.53
CA PRO A 709 -47.54 0.53 -20.57
C PRO A 709 -47.89 0.11 -19.13
N LYS A 710 -48.71 -0.93 -18.93
CA LYS A 710 -49.08 -1.43 -17.58
C LYS A 710 -47.90 -2.03 -16.83
N LEU A 711 -46.91 -2.54 -17.58
CA LEU A 711 -45.71 -3.14 -17.00
C LEU A 711 -44.68 -2.10 -16.57
N LYS A 712 -44.73 -0.89 -17.13
CA LYS A 712 -43.72 0.16 -16.93
C LYS A 712 -43.60 0.59 -15.47
N ASP A 713 -44.72 0.92 -14.82
CA ASP A 713 -44.71 1.42 -13.44
C ASP A 713 -44.29 0.33 -12.44
N LYS A 714 -44.78 -0.90 -12.64
CA LYS A 714 -44.36 -2.07 -11.86
C LYS A 714 -42.85 -2.33 -12.04
N GLY A 715 -42.37 -2.26 -13.28
CA GLY A 715 -40.95 -2.44 -13.60
C GLY A 715 -40.07 -1.38 -12.95
N LYS A 716 -40.48 -0.11 -12.98
CA LYS A 716 -39.77 0.98 -12.30
C LYS A 716 -39.62 0.70 -10.80
N ALA A 717 -40.72 0.34 -10.13
CA ALA A 717 -40.72 0.03 -8.71
C ALA A 717 -39.80 -1.16 -8.37
N LEU A 718 -39.79 -2.21 -9.21
CA LEU A 718 -38.90 -3.36 -9.05
C LEU A 718 -37.43 -2.99 -9.25
N VAL A 719 -37.11 -2.19 -10.28
CA VAL A 719 -35.74 -1.71 -10.53
C VAL A 719 -35.19 -0.89 -9.36
N GLN A 720 -36.02 -0.02 -8.78
CA GLN A 720 -35.67 0.73 -7.56
C GLN A 720 -35.49 -0.22 -6.37
N PHE A 721 -36.40 -1.17 -6.17
CA PHE A 721 -36.34 -2.12 -5.06
C PHE A 721 -35.07 -2.98 -5.07
N TYR A 722 -34.68 -3.50 -6.25
CA TYR A 722 -33.48 -4.29 -6.43
C TYR A 722 -32.21 -3.45 -6.58
N GLY A 723 -32.33 -2.12 -6.69
CA GLY A 723 -31.21 -1.19 -6.77
C GLY A 723 -30.40 -1.31 -8.05
N CYS A 724 -31.01 -1.61 -9.20
CA CYS A 724 -30.26 -1.81 -10.44
C CYS A 724 -29.50 -0.54 -10.88
N ALA A 725 -30.00 0.65 -10.50
CA ALA A 725 -29.38 1.94 -10.78
C ALA A 725 -28.05 2.17 -10.01
N GLY A 726 -27.77 1.39 -8.96
CA GLY A 726 -26.47 1.40 -8.29
C GLY A 726 -25.34 0.90 -9.20
N CYS A 727 -25.65 -0.04 -10.12
CA CYS A 727 -24.72 -0.57 -11.11
C CYS A 727 -24.88 0.08 -12.49
N HIS A 728 -26.08 0.49 -12.88
CA HIS A 728 -26.42 0.93 -14.24
C HIS A 728 -26.85 2.39 -14.26
N GLU A 729 -26.50 3.12 -15.31
CA GLU A 729 -27.19 4.38 -15.62
C GLU A 729 -28.54 4.04 -16.28
N ILE A 730 -29.65 4.51 -15.69
CA ILE A 730 -31.01 4.21 -16.13
C ILE A 730 -31.82 5.50 -16.20
N ALA A 731 -32.53 5.70 -17.32
CA ALA A 731 -33.32 6.90 -17.56
C ALA A 731 -34.40 7.11 -16.48
N GLY A 732 -34.35 8.27 -15.82
CA GLY A 732 -35.28 8.66 -14.76
C GLY A 732 -34.98 8.04 -13.39
N LEU A 733 -33.80 7.43 -13.22
CA LEU A 733 -33.29 6.84 -11.97
C LEU A 733 -31.79 7.16 -11.76
N GLU A 734 -31.25 8.20 -12.41
CA GLU A 734 -29.82 8.54 -12.36
C GLU A 734 -29.33 8.96 -10.97
N ASP A 735 -30.21 9.53 -10.14
CA ASP A 735 -29.92 9.93 -8.76
C ASP A 735 -30.05 8.79 -7.74
N GLU A 736 -30.49 7.61 -8.16
CA GLU A 736 -30.68 6.48 -7.25
C GLU A 736 -29.33 5.92 -6.78
N GLY A 737 -29.22 5.77 -5.47
CA GLY A 737 -28.01 5.30 -4.82
C GLY A 737 -27.90 3.78 -4.71
N ARG A 738 -26.81 3.36 -4.06
CA ARG A 738 -26.57 1.97 -3.68
C ARG A 738 -27.56 1.53 -2.59
N VAL A 739 -28.17 0.35 -2.74
CA VAL A 739 -29.23 -0.16 -1.85
C VAL A 739 -28.75 -1.11 -0.73
N GLY A 740 -27.52 -1.59 -0.83
CA GLY A 740 -26.91 -2.51 0.12
C GLY A 740 -26.42 -1.81 1.38
N THR A 741 -26.17 -2.61 2.42
CA THR A 741 -25.56 -2.09 3.65
C THR A 741 -24.18 -1.50 3.37
N GLU A 742 -23.81 -0.47 4.11
CA GLU A 742 -22.43 0.01 4.19
C GLU A 742 -21.57 -1.11 4.83
N LEU A 743 -20.40 -1.41 4.26
CA LEU A 743 -19.57 -2.55 4.65
C LEU A 743 -18.19 -2.18 5.22
N THR A 744 -17.84 -0.89 5.32
CA THR A 744 -16.54 -0.40 5.83
C THR A 744 -16.20 -0.96 7.20
N ASN A 745 -17.20 -1.12 8.06
CA ASN A 745 -17.03 -1.58 9.44
C ASN A 745 -17.86 -2.85 9.77
N GLU A 746 -18.30 -3.62 8.76
CA GLU A 746 -19.21 -4.75 8.99
C GLU A 746 -18.57 -5.86 9.84
N GLY A 747 -17.23 -5.99 9.82
CA GLY A 747 -16.47 -6.90 10.67
C GLY A 747 -16.55 -6.57 12.17
N SER A 748 -16.95 -5.35 12.54
CA SER A 748 -17.15 -4.96 13.94
C SER A 748 -18.55 -5.25 14.49
N LYS A 749 -19.43 -5.81 13.67
CA LYS A 749 -20.82 -6.04 14.07
C LYS A 749 -20.91 -7.19 15.08
N PRO A 750 -21.51 -6.97 16.27
CA PRO A 750 -21.74 -8.04 17.23
C PRO A 750 -22.58 -9.17 16.60
N ILE A 751 -22.24 -10.42 16.92
CA ILE A 751 -22.87 -11.61 16.34
C ILE A 751 -24.38 -11.62 16.64
N GLU A 752 -24.82 -11.07 17.77
CA GLU A 752 -26.22 -10.97 18.17
C GLU A 752 -27.03 -10.02 17.27
N ARG A 753 -26.37 -9.17 16.48
CA ARG A 753 -26.99 -8.31 15.47
C ARG A 753 -26.98 -8.93 14.07
N LEU A 754 -26.48 -10.16 13.93
CA LEU A 754 -26.51 -10.94 12.71
C LEU A 754 -27.66 -11.95 12.80
N ASP A 755 -28.59 -11.86 11.87
CA ASP A 755 -29.73 -12.78 11.82
C ASP A 755 -29.37 -14.05 11.05
N PHE A 756 -29.04 -15.12 11.80
CA PHE A 756 -28.83 -16.48 11.25
C PHE A 756 -30.13 -17.19 10.87
N ALA A 757 -31.28 -16.52 10.99
CA ALA A 757 -32.60 -17.07 10.75
C ALA A 757 -32.82 -18.38 11.53
N LEU A 758 -33.37 -19.41 10.88
CA LEU A 758 -33.63 -20.72 11.50
C LEU A 758 -32.35 -21.49 11.87
N PHE A 759 -31.17 -21.07 11.40
CA PHE A 759 -29.93 -21.82 11.52
C PHE A 759 -29.12 -21.48 12.77
N THR A 760 -29.63 -20.63 13.66
CA THR A 760 -28.88 -20.21 14.88
C THR A 760 -28.37 -21.40 15.69
N GLU A 761 -29.24 -22.39 15.97
CA GLU A 761 -28.86 -23.55 16.78
C GLU A 761 -28.00 -24.57 16.00
N ASP A 762 -28.29 -24.75 14.72
CA ASP A 762 -27.49 -25.62 13.85
C ASP A 762 -26.09 -25.05 13.63
N ALA A 763 -25.95 -23.73 13.48
CA ALA A 763 -24.68 -23.02 13.42
C ALA A 763 -23.84 -23.23 14.67
N LYS A 764 -24.45 -23.18 15.86
CA LYS A 764 -23.76 -23.49 17.13
C LYS A 764 -23.33 -24.96 17.21
N ARG A 765 -24.06 -25.88 16.58
CA ARG A 765 -23.74 -27.32 16.55
C ARG A 765 -22.78 -27.71 15.42
N GLY A 766 -22.47 -26.78 14.53
CA GLY A 766 -21.66 -27.05 13.34
C GLY A 766 -22.41 -27.92 12.32
N ILE A 767 -23.69 -27.66 12.13
CA ILE A 767 -24.55 -28.31 11.13
C ILE A 767 -24.82 -27.29 10.03
N GLU A 768 -24.49 -27.65 8.80
CA GLU A 768 -24.72 -26.88 7.58
C GLU A 768 -26.22 -26.82 7.23
N PRO A 769 -26.67 -25.86 6.41
CA PRO A 769 -28.05 -25.80 5.93
C PRO A 769 -28.54 -27.06 5.19
N ASP A 770 -27.62 -27.89 4.67
CA ASP A 770 -27.94 -29.18 4.04
C ASP A 770 -28.00 -30.35 5.03
N GLY A 771 -27.83 -30.08 6.33
CA GLY A 771 -27.86 -31.06 7.42
C GLY A 771 -26.53 -31.78 7.66
N LYS A 772 -25.48 -31.53 6.86
CA LYS A 772 -24.17 -32.15 7.08
C LYS A 772 -23.42 -31.44 8.20
N LYS A 773 -22.51 -32.16 8.86
CA LYS A 773 -21.60 -31.53 9.83
C LYS A 773 -20.47 -30.81 9.10
N THR A 774 -20.15 -29.60 9.53
CA THR A 774 -19.00 -28.86 8.99
C THR A 774 -17.70 -29.50 9.46
N THR A 775 -16.64 -29.37 8.67
CA THR A 775 -15.28 -29.77 9.05
C THR A 775 -14.62 -28.77 10.01
N ARG A 776 -15.11 -27.52 10.05
CA ARG A 776 -14.63 -26.43 10.93
C ARG A 776 -15.21 -26.50 12.34
N GLY A 777 -16.29 -27.27 12.52
CA GLY A 777 -17.10 -27.26 13.75
C GLY A 777 -18.17 -26.16 13.71
N PRO A 778 -18.52 -25.54 14.85
CA PRO A 778 -19.50 -24.46 14.90
C PRO A 778 -19.17 -23.32 13.95
N TRP A 779 -20.21 -22.74 13.34
CA TRP A 779 -20.11 -21.62 12.42
C TRP A 779 -20.96 -20.41 12.84
N TYR A 780 -21.42 -20.39 14.10
CA TYR A 780 -22.05 -19.23 14.72
C TYR A 780 -21.00 -18.15 15.05
N ASP A 781 -20.40 -17.56 14.01
CA ASP A 781 -19.43 -16.46 14.07
C ASP A 781 -19.49 -15.59 12.81
N LEU A 782 -18.75 -14.47 12.79
CA LEU A 782 -18.70 -13.54 11.65
C LEU A 782 -18.27 -14.23 10.35
N LYS A 783 -17.24 -15.10 10.42
CA LYS A 783 -16.75 -15.84 9.25
C LYS A 783 -17.87 -16.69 8.66
N GLY A 784 -18.51 -17.51 9.49
CA GLY A 784 -19.61 -18.38 9.06
C GLY A 784 -20.76 -17.59 8.47
N PHE A 785 -21.13 -16.46 9.07
CA PHE A 785 -22.16 -15.58 8.51
C PHE A 785 -21.81 -15.06 7.11
N PHE A 786 -20.61 -14.49 6.94
CA PHE A 786 -20.19 -13.93 5.65
C PHE A 786 -20.09 -14.99 4.56
N GLU A 787 -19.51 -16.16 4.86
CA GLU A 787 -19.39 -17.26 3.90
C GLU A 787 -20.75 -17.73 3.38
N HIS A 788 -21.69 -17.95 4.29
CA HIS A 788 -23.04 -18.39 3.92
C HIS A 788 -23.82 -17.30 3.18
N LYS A 789 -23.64 -16.03 3.58
CA LYS A 789 -24.24 -14.89 2.91
C LYS A 789 -23.72 -14.72 1.48
N LEU A 790 -22.42 -14.91 1.24
CA LEU A 790 -21.81 -14.82 -0.07
C LEU A 790 -22.15 -16.03 -0.95
N ALA A 791 -22.17 -17.24 -0.37
CA ALA A 791 -22.49 -18.48 -1.09
C ALA A 791 -23.95 -18.54 -1.55
N ASN A 792 -24.88 -18.20 -0.65
CA ASN A 792 -26.31 -18.19 -0.96
C ASN A 792 -27.08 -17.26 0.00
N PRO A 793 -27.22 -15.96 -0.32
CA PRO A 793 -27.90 -15.00 0.57
C PRO A 793 -29.33 -15.38 0.93
N ALA A 794 -29.99 -16.16 0.06
CA ALA A 794 -31.36 -16.64 0.21
C ALA A 794 -31.53 -17.64 1.37
N VAL A 795 -30.44 -18.23 1.87
CA VAL A 795 -30.48 -19.20 2.97
C VAL A 795 -31.20 -18.61 4.20
N TYR A 796 -31.01 -17.33 4.48
CA TYR A 796 -31.61 -16.64 5.63
C TYR A 796 -33.08 -16.22 5.44
N ASP A 797 -33.68 -16.51 4.28
CA ASP A 797 -35.14 -16.44 4.06
C ASP A 797 -35.86 -17.77 4.34
N ILE A 798 -35.13 -18.89 4.47
CA ILE A 798 -35.73 -20.21 4.72
C ILE A 798 -36.51 -20.16 6.06
N GLY A 799 -37.66 -20.82 6.11
CA GLY A 799 -38.51 -20.87 7.32
C GLY A 799 -39.25 -19.57 7.65
N LYS A 800 -39.09 -18.49 6.87
CA LYS A 800 -39.82 -17.23 7.05
C LYS A 800 -41.04 -17.17 6.12
N TYR A 801 -42.21 -16.82 6.67
CA TYR A 801 -43.41 -16.57 5.86
C TYR A 801 -43.33 -15.17 5.25
N LYS A 802 -43.11 -15.10 3.93
CA LYS A 802 -42.96 -13.86 3.15
C LYS A 802 -43.82 -13.95 1.89
N PRO A 803 -45.14 -13.72 1.99
CA PRO A 803 -46.09 -13.89 0.89
C PRO A 803 -45.89 -12.85 -0.22
N ASN A 804 -45.41 -11.66 0.11
CA ASN A 804 -44.95 -10.68 -0.86
C ASN A 804 -43.47 -10.92 -1.19
N PRO A 805 -43.09 -11.15 -2.47
CA PRO A 805 -41.68 -11.29 -2.87
C PRO A 805 -40.80 -10.12 -2.45
N LEU A 806 -41.35 -8.90 -2.33
CA LEU A 806 -40.63 -7.71 -1.89
C LEU A 806 -40.27 -7.71 -0.39
N ASP A 807 -40.80 -8.65 0.41
CA ASP A 807 -40.40 -8.81 1.82
C ASP A 807 -39.14 -9.68 1.95
N ARG A 808 -38.68 -10.32 0.87
CA ARG A 808 -37.49 -11.18 0.84
C ARG A 808 -36.21 -10.36 0.93
N LEU A 809 -35.12 -11.01 1.30
CA LEU A 809 -33.81 -10.36 1.30
C LEU A 809 -33.44 -9.86 -0.10
N ARG A 810 -33.05 -8.59 -0.20
CA ARG A 810 -32.72 -7.93 -1.47
C ARG A 810 -31.44 -8.42 -2.11
N MET A 811 -30.47 -8.89 -1.31
CA MET A 811 -29.15 -9.30 -1.78
C MET A 811 -29.28 -10.48 -2.78
N PRO A 812 -28.94 -10.28 -4.06
CA PRO A 812 -28.95 -11.34 -5.07
C PRO A 812 -27.74 -12.26 -4.90
N ARG A 813 -27.72 -13.40 -5.59
CA ARG A 813 -26.60 -14.36 -5.52
C ARG A 813 -25.41 -13.81 -6.32
N PRO A 814 -24.28 -13.43 -5.69
CA PRO A 814 -23.11 -12.96 -6.41
C PRO A 814 -22.43 -14.10 -7.18
N ASN A 815 -21.63 -13.73 -8.18
CA ASN A 815 -20.89 -14.69 -9.01
C ASN A 815 -19.52 -15.03 -8.41
N VAL A 816 -19.51 -15.72 -7.28
CA VAL A 816 -18.30 -16.07 -6.51
C VAL A 816 -18.17 -17.59 -6.31
N ASN A 817 -16.95 -18.08 -6.29
CA ASN A 817 -16.61 -19.47 -5.94
C ASN A 817 -16.05 -19.56 -4.51
N GLY A 818 -15.61 -20.75 -4.07
CA GLY A 818 -15.09 -20.97 -2.70
C GLY A 818 -13.89 -20.08 -2.36
N ASP A 819 -12.89 -20.03 -3.23
CA ASP A 819 -11.69 -19.21 -3.01
C ASP A 819 -12.02 -17.70 -3.01
N ASP A 820 -12.95 -17.28 -3.88
CA ASP A 820 -13.45 -15.90 -3.91
C ASP A 820 -14.15 -15.54 -2.59
N ILE A 821 -14.95 -16.47 -2.05
CA ILE A 821 -15.66 -16.29 -0.76
C ILE A 821 -14.66 -16.12 0.37
N ASP A 822 -13.62 -16.95 0.44
CA ASP A 822 -12.59 -16.86 1.49
C ASP A 822 -11.84 -15.52 1.44
N ALA A 823 -11.48 -15.04 0.25
CA ALA A 823 -10.78 -13.76 0.08
C ALA A 823 -11.66 -12.56 0.45
N ILE A 824 -12.91 -12.51 -0.03
CA ILE A 824 -13.86 -11.44 0.35
C ILE A 824 -14.17 -11.50 1.84
N THR A 825 -14.34 -12.69 2.40
CA THR A 825 -14.56 -12.87 3.85
C THR A 825 -13.38 -12.36 4.66
N THR A 826 -12.14 -12.59 4.21
CA THR A 826 -10.92 -12.05 4.84
C THR A 826 -10.95 -10.53 4.91
N MET A 827 -11.28 -9.88 3.78
CA MET A 827 -11.45 -8.43 3.75
C MET A 827 -12.54 -7.96 4.72
N LEU A 828 -13.72 -8.58 4.73
CA LEU A 828 -14.85 -8.19 5.59
C LEU A 828 -14.55 -8.41 7.08
N LEU A 829 -13.87 -9.49 7.45
CA LEU A 829 -13.44 -9.76 8.84
C LEU A 829 -12.45 -8.71 9.36
N GLY A 830 -11.67 -8.11 8.47
CA GLY A 830 -10.73 -7.03 8.77
C GLY A 830 -11.32 -5.63 8.66
N SER A 831 -12.53 -5.50 8.11
CA SER A 831 -13.25 -4.24 7.92
C SER A 831 -13.94 -3.86 9.22
N THR A 832 -13.13 -3.42 10.19
CA THR A 832 -13.56 -3.11 11.56
C THR A 832 -13.39 -1.62 11.86
N ASP A 833 -14.17 -1.12 12.81
CA ASP A 833 -13.89 0.15 13.47
C ASP A 833 -12.64 -0.05 14.35
N ALA A 834 -11.47 0.21 13.75
CA ALA A 834 -10.18 0.00 14.38
C ALA A 834 -10.03 0.92 15.58
N SER A 835 -10.17 0.37 16.78
CA SER A 835 -9.88 1.04 18.04
C SER A 835 -8.38 1.01 18.40
N LEU A 836 -7.53 0.75 17.41
CA LEU A 836 -6.09 0.83 17.52
C LEU A 836 -5.63 2.29 17.60
N PRO A 837 -4.48 2.57 18.23
CA PRO A 837 -3.98 3.92 18.31
C PRO A 837 -3.65 4.50 16.93
N PRO A 838 -3.80 5.82 16.71
CA PRO A 838 -3.51 6.45 15.42
C PRO A 838 -2.11 6.14 14.86
N ASP A 839 -1.09 5.99 15.73
CA ASP A 839 0.30 5.66 15.36
C ASP A 839 0.49 4.25 14.77
N TYR A 840 -0.56 3.41 14.79
CA TYR A 840 -0.59 2.08 14.19
C TYR A 840 -1.23 2.10 12.80
N MET A 841 -2.03 3.13 12.51
CA MET A 841 -2.74 3.25 11.25
C MET A 841 -1.77 3.68 10.16
N TYR A 842 -1.78 3.01 9.01
CA TYR A 842 -0.91 3.37 7.91
C TYR A 842 -1.46 4.59 7.16
N LYS A 843 -0.98 5.76 7.57
CA LYS A 843 -1.33 7.07 7.00
C LYS A 843 -0.05 7.84 6.66
N PRO A 844 0.65 7.46 5.57
CA PRO A 844 1.87 8.15 5.18
C PRO A 844 1.58 9.63 4.92
N ALA A 845 2.45 10.50 5.42
CA ALA A 845 2.40 11.94 5.18
C ALA A 845 3.46 12.40 4.15
N ASP A 846 4.28 11.47 3.67
CA ASP A 846 5.32 11.66 2.67
C ASP A 846 4.87 11.17 1.27
N ASP A 847 5.83 10.99 0.36
CA ASP A 847 5.63 10.53 -1.01
C ASP A 847 4.82 9.22 -1.11
N ARG A 848 4.88 8.35 -0.10
CA ARG A 848 4.09 7.11 -0.03
C ARG A 848 2.57 7.37 -0.03
N ALA A 849 2.11 8.57 0.34
CA ALA A 849 0.70 8.95 0.17
C ALA A 849 0.29 8.97 -1.31
N GLY A 850 1.20 9.35 -2.21
CA GLY A 850 1.01 9.27 -3.65
C GLY A 850 0.89 7.81 -4.12
N ILE A 851 1.69 6.91 -3.55
CA ILE A 851 1.61 5.46 -3.82
C ILE A 851 0.23 4.91 -3.43
N GLN A 852 -0.21 5.19 -2.19
CA GLN A 852 -1.51 4.74 -1.68
C GLN A 852 -2.67 5.20 -2.57
N LYS A 853 -2.68 6.47 -2.99
CA LYS A 853 -3.74 7.03 -3.85
C LYS A 853 -3.70 6.47 -5.27
N GLY A 854 -2.52 6.39 -5.89
CA GLY A 854 -2.39 5.94 -7.28
C GLY A 854 -2.82 4.49 -7.50
N TRP A 855 -2.64 3.60 -6.51
CA TRP A 855 -3.11 2.23 -6.60
C TRP A 855 -4.63 2.10 -6.79
N TRP A 856 -5.43 3.03 -6.25
CA TRP A 856 -6.88 3.04 -6.47
C TRP A 856 -7.24 3.30 -7.94
N ILE A 857 -6.47 4.14 -8.63
CA ILE A 857 -6.64 4.44 -10.06
C ILE A 857 -6.13 3.28 -10.91
N VAL A 858 -4.91 2.79 -10.63
CA VAL A 858 -4.28 1.66 -11.34
C VAL A 858 -5.18 0.42 -11.36
N THR A 859 -5.80 0.10 -10.22
CA THR A 859 -6.72 -1.03 -10.10
C THR A 859 -8.10 -0.75 -10.71
N LYS A 860 -8.58 0.50 -10.67
CA LYS A 860 -9.86 0.91 -11.28
C LYS A 860 -9.87 0.75 -12.79
N TYR A 861 -8.76 1.09 -13.45
CA TYR A 861 -8.61 1.03 -14.91
C TYR A 861 -7.86 -0.22 -15.41
N ASN A 862 -7.55 -1.16 -14.52
CA ASN A 862 -6.87 -2.42 -14.83
C ASN A 862 -5.53 -2.24 -15.57
N CYS A 863 -4.72 -1.25 -15.16
CA CYS A 863 -3.42 -1.02 -15.82
C CYS A 863 -2.50 -2.25 -15.72
N MET A 864 -2.66 -3.05 -14.66
CA MET A 864 -1.95 -4.32 -14.43
C MET A 864 -2.34 -5.44 -15.39
N GLY A 865 -3.46 -5.32 -16.12
CA GLY A 865 -3.83 -6.27 -17.18
C GLY A 865 -2.84 -6.26 -18.35
N CYS A 866 -2.23 -5.10 -18.61
CA CYS A 866 -1.25 -4.90 -19.68
C CYS A 866 0.18 -4.73 -19.14
N HIS A 867 0.35 -3.92 -18.10
CA HIS A 867 1.65 -3.53 -17.57
C HIS A 867 2.07 -4.34 -16.35
N GLN A 868 3.39 -4.48 -16.18
CA GLN A 868 3.99 -4.80 -14.90
C GLN A 868 4.30 -3.49 -14.16
N ILE A 869 3.66 -3.25 -13.02
CA ILE A 869 3.82 -2.05 -12.19
C ILE A 869 4.59 -2.36 -10.90
N ASP A 870 4.43 -3.58 -10.37
CA ASP A 870 5.12 -4.05 -9.18
C ASP A 870 6.12 -5.19 -9.50
N ILE A 871 7.09 -5.42 -8.62
CA ILE A 871 8.11 -6.44 -8.78
C ILE A 871 7.46 -7.82 -8.66
N GLY A 872 7.67 -8.67 -9.67
CA GLY A 872 7.10 -10.02 -9.70
C GLY A 872 5.63 -10.11 -10.13
N GLN A 873 4.91 -8.99 -10.20
CA GLN A 873 3.55 -8.95 -10.77
C GLN A 873 3.59 -9.32 -12.26
N LYS A 874 2.78 -10.29 -12.66
CA LYS A 874 2.60 -10.66 -14.06
C LYS A 874 1.30 -10.03 -14.59
N SER A 875 1.37 -9.43 -15.77
CA SER A 875 0.16 -8.94 -16.44
C SER A 875 -0.57 -10.08 -17.16
N VAL A 876 -1.84 -9.86 -17.50
CA VAL A 876 -2.63 -10.82 -18.30
C VAL A 876 -1.94 -11.06 -19.64
N LEU A 877 -1.50 -9.99 -20.31
CA LEU A 877 -0.82 -10.10 -21.61
C LEU A 877 0.47 -10.93 -21.53
N MET A 878 1.26 -10.78 -20.46
CA MET A 878 2.47 -11.60 -20.25
C MET A 878 2.18 -13.11 -20.13
N GLY A 879 0.95 -13.49 -19.80
CA GLY A 879 0.52 -14.89 -19.71
C GLY A 879 -0.02 -15.47 -21.02
N LEU A 880 -0.29 -14.65 -22.04
CA LEU A 880 -0.89 -15.12 -23.28
C LEU A 880 0.13 -15.82 -24.19
N PRO A 881 -0.29 -16.85 -24.96
CA PRO A 881 0.61 -17.60 -25.84
C PRO A 881 1.34 -16.73 -26.88
N MET A 882 0.68 -15.73 -27.45
CA MET A 882 1.26 -14.86 -28.49
C MET A 882 2.34 -13.88 -27.99
N TYR A 883 2.51 -13.74 -26.67
CA TYR A 883 3.56 -12.90 -26.08
C TYR A 883 4.64 -13.74 -25.39
N GLN A 884 4.75 -15.02 -25.74
CA GLN A 884 5.83 -15.91 -25.29
C GLN A 884 6.98 -15.92 -26.31
N GLY A 885 8.14 -16.49 -25.92
CA GLY A 885 9.27 -16.64 -26.83
C GLY A 885 9.84 -15.31 -27.34
N GLU A 886 10.08 -15.22 -28.65
CA GLU A 886 10.66 -14.04 -29.32
C GLU A 886 9.66 -12.86 -29.40
N ASP A 887 8.35 -13.15 -29.35
CA ASP A 887 7.29 -12.13 -29.43
C ASP A 887 7.11 -11.32 -28.13
N LYS A 888 7.86 -11.65 -27.08
CA LYS A 888 7.93 -10.86 -25.83
C LYS A 888 8.30 -9.40 -26.07
N ILE A 889 8.99 -9.09 -27.18
CA ILE A 889 9.33 -7.73 -27.57
C ILE A 889 8.10 -6.84 -27.84
N ASN A 890 6.96 -7.45 -28.14
CA ASN A 890 5.68 -6.78 -28.39
C ASN A 890 4.88 -6.48 -27.11
N LEU A 891 5.39 -6.87 -25.94
CA LEU A 891 4.74 -6.56 -24.67
C LEU A 891 4.79 -5.05 -24.34
N PRO A 892 3.77 -4.53 -23.64
CA PRO A 892 3.81 -3.19 -23.07
C PRO A 892 5.04 -2.99 -22.16
N PRO A 893 5.50 -1.73 -21.99
CA PRO A 893 6.62 -1.45 -21.12
C PRO A 893 6.34 -1.82 -19.65
N VAL A 894 7.37 -2.32 -18.97
CA VAL A 894 7.42 -2.39 -17.50
C VAL A 894 7.49 -0.98 -16.94
N LEU A 895 6.70 -0.70 -15.90
CA LEU A 895 6.47 0.63 -15.30
C LEU A 895 7.00 0.74 -13.86
N THR A 896 7.71 -0.26 -13.35
CA THR A 896 8.26 -0.31 -11.98
C THR A 896 9.22 0.85 -11.64
N SER A 897 9.76 1.54 -12.65
CA SER A 897 10.67 2.68 -12.49
C SER A 897 10.28 3.87 -13.37
N GLU A 898 8.99 4.03 -13.67
CA GLU A 898 8.52 5.04 -14.64
C GLU A 898 8.87 6.46 -14.23
N GLY A 899 8.67 6.85 -12.96
CA GLY A 899 8.97 8.21 -12.50
C GLY A 899 10.47 8.55 -12.57
N ALA A 900 11.35 7.58 -12.38
CA ALA A 900 12.79 7.79 -12.62
C ALA A 900 13.10 7.92 -14.12
N ARG A 901 12.28 7.34 -15.00
CA ARG A 901 12.53 7.27 -16.44
C ARG A 901 12.13 8.55 -17.17
N VAL A 902 10.94 9.08 -16.88
CA VAL A 902 10.31 10.11 -17.71
C VAL A 902 10.15 11.45 -17.01
N ASN A 903 10.08 12.52 -17.80
CA ASN A 903 9.72 13.86 -17.32
C ASN A 903 8.22 13.85 -16.90
N PRO A 904 7.86 14.42 -15.73
CA PRO A 904 6.49 14.37 -15.23
C PRO A 904 5.51 15.17 -16.09
N GLU A 905 5.96 16.29 -16.68
CA GLU A 905 5.13 17.08 -17.61
C GLU A 905 4.88 16.30 -18.91
N TRP A 906 5.89 15.57 -19.40
CA TRP A 906 5.69 14.68 -20.54
C TRP A 906 4.72 13.55 -20.19
N LEU A 907 4.83 12.96 -18.99
CA LEU A 907 3.96 11.88 -18.55
C LEU A 907 2.51 12.33 -18.44
N LYS A 908 2.27 13.53 -17.90
CA LYS A 908 0.96 14.19 -17.88
C LYS A 908 0.35 14.25 -19.28
N ASN A 909 1.10 14.82 -20.23
CA ASN A 909 0.64 14.98 -21.61
C ASN A 909 0.43 13.62 -22.33
N PHE A 910 1.27 12.62 -22.04
CA PHE A 910 1.13 11.27 -22.57
C PHE A 910 -0.10 10.55 -22.03
N LEU A 911 -0.40 10.68 -20.73
CA LEU A 911 -1.62 10.09 -20.13
C LEU A 911 -2.90 10.74 -20.66
N ALA A 912 -2.87 12.05 -20.93
CA ALA A 912 -3.97 12.77 -21.56
C ALA A 912 -4.18 12.32 -23.03
N ASN A 913 -3.09 12.19 -23.80
CA ASN A 913 -3.14 11.77 -25.20
C ASN A 913 -1.94 10.88 -25.58
N PRO A 914 -2.09 9.53 -25.50
CA PRO A 914 -1.01 8.61 -25.83
C PRO A 914 -0.57 8.61 -27.31
N ALA A 915 -1.35 9.21 -28.21
CA ALA A 915 -0.97 9.35 -29.62
C ALA A 915 0.14 10.40 -29.82
N LEU A 916 0.30 11.33 -28.87
CA LEU A 916 1.23 12.47 -28.94
C LEU A 916 1.08 13.29 -30.24
N SER A 917 -0.17 13.42 -30.70
CA SER A 917 -0.53 14.04 -31.97
C SER A 917 -1.96 14.55 -31.86
N THR A 918 -2.23 15.72 -32.42
CA THR A 918 -3.58 16.31 -32.47
C THR A 918 -4.27 16.07 -33.82
N THR A 919 -3.52 15.65 -34.84
CA THR A 919 -4.02 15.44 -36.20
C THR A 919 -4.12 13.97 -36.58
N ASP A 920 -3.31 13.11 -35.97
CA ASP A 920 -3.30 11.66 -36.17
C ASP A 920 -3.38 10.96 -34.82
N LEU A 921 -4.61 10.62 -34.42
CA LEU A 921 -4.88 9.93 -33.16
C LEU A 921 -4.75 8.41 -33.29
N ASN A 922 -4.71 7.85 -34.51
CA ASN A 922 -4.72 6.41 -34.77
C ASN A 922 -3.31 5.79 -34.72
N ARG A 923 -2.54 6.13 -33.68
CA ARG A 923 -1.15 5.67 -33.50
C ARG A 923 -0.74 5.57 -32.04
N ASP A 924 0.38 4.91 -31.80
CA ASP A 924 1.14 5.02 -30.56
C ASP A 924 2.23 6.09 -30.72
N GLY A 925 2.20 7.09 -29.84
CA GLY A 925 3.09 8.26 -29.94
C GLY A 925 4.57 7.96 -29.71
N VAL A 926 4.88 6.92 -28.91
CA VAL A 926 6.25 6.59 -28.47
C VAL A 926 6.82 5.38 -29.20
N ARG A 927 6.00 4.34 -29.38
CA ARG A 927 6.42 3.04 -29.91
C ARG A 927 5.49 2.64 -31.05
N SER A 928 5.55 3.36 -32.16
CA SER A 928 4.70 3.14 -33.35
C SER A 928 4.84 1.74 -33.96
N TYR A 929 5.91 1.00 -33.64
CA TYR A 929 6.15 -0.38 -34.07
C TYR A 929 5.39 -1.42 -33.23
N LEU A 930 4.89 -1.07 -32.04
CA LEU A 930 4.08 -2.00 -31.24
C LEU A 930 2.68 -2.13 -31.83
N GLN A 931 2.18 -3.36 -31.87
CA GLN A 931 0.79 -3.61 -32.26
C GLN A 931 -0.18 -3.34 -31.10
N VAL A 932 0.25 -3.67 -29.87
CA VAL A 932 -0.49 -3.38 -28.63
C VAL A 932 -0.44 -1.89 -28.35
N ARG A 933 -1.61 -1.28 -28.17
CA ARG A 933 -1.74 0.16 -27.97
C ARG A 933 -1.85 0.55 -26.52
N MET A 934 -1.24 1.68 -26.16
CA MET A 934 -1.60 2.37 -24.91
C MET A 934 -2.93 3.11 -25.13
N PRO A 935 -4.02 2.74 -24.47
CA PRO A 935 -5.34 3.27 -24.81
C PRO A 935 -5.60 4.63 -24.13
N THR A 936 -6.59 5.37 -24.64
CA THR A 936 -7.05 6.64 -24.04
C THR A 936 -8.17 6.34 -23.04
N PHE A 937 -7.89 6.52 -21.76
CA PHE A 937 -8.85 6.30 -20.67
C PHE A 937 -9.75 7.50 -20.36
N PHE A 938 -9.41 8.69 -20.88
CA PHE A 938 -10.10 9.96 -20.56
C PHE A 938 -10.07 10.25 -19.05
N PHE A 939 -8.85 10.22 -18.49
CA PHE A 939 -8.59 10.59 -17.10
C PHE A 939 -8.91 12.07 -16.89
N SER A 940 -9.44 12.40 -15.70
CA SER A 940 -9.53 13.78 -15.22
C SER A 940 -8.13 14.36 -14.96
N ASP A 941 -8.04 15.69 -14.82
CA ASP A 941 -6.77 16.32 -14.46
C ASP A 941 -6.28 15.86 -13.07
N ASP A 942 -7.19 15.59 -12.13
CA ASP A 942 -6.85 15.03 -10.81
C ASP A 942 -6.32 13.58 -10.90
N GLU A 943 -6.93 12.72 -11.71
CA GLU A 943 -6.45 11.36 -11.93
C GLU A 943 -5.06 11.35 -12.59
N ILE A 944 -4.85 12.20 -13.60
CA ILE A 944 -3.53 12.33 -14.25
C ILE A 944 -2.48 12.80 -13.25
N ARG A 945 -2.78 13.85 -12.47
CA ARG A 945 -1.88 14.35 -11.43
C ARG A 945 -1.54 13.25 -10.43
N THR A 946 -2.54 12.52 -9.95
CA THR A 946 -2.36 11.43 -8.99
C THR A 946 -1.49 10.31 -9.55
N LEU A 947 -1.66 9.94 -10.83
CA LEU A 947 -0.82 8.94 -11.49
C LEU A 947 0.64 9.41 -11.69
N VAL A 948 0.86 10.69 -12.02
CA VAL A 948 2.21 11.24 -12.12
C VAL A 948 2.92 11.18 -10.75
N LEU A 949 2.26 11.66 -9.69
CA LEU A 949 2.78 11.59 -8.31
C LEU A 949 3.04 10.14 -7.87
N PHE A 950 2.17 9.22 -8.25
CA PHE A 950 2.33 7.79 -7.97
C PHE A 950 3.61 7.23 -8.57
N PHE A 951 3.88 7.49 -9.86
CA PHE A 951 5.09 6.98 -10.51
C PHE A 951 6.38 7.67 -10.01
N GLU A 952 6.33 8.97 -9.69
CA GLU A 952 7.44 9.67 -9.02
C GLU A 952 7.76 9.03 -7.67
N ALA A 953 6.74 8.80 -6.83
CA ALA A 953 6.89 8.23 -5.51
C ALA A 953 7.38 6.77 -5.54
N LEU A 954 6.83 5.93 -6.44
CA LEU A 954 7.32 4.56 -6.66
C LEU A 954 8.82 4.53 -7.03
N SER A 955 9.29 5.58 -7.68
CA SER A 955 10.69 5.72 -8.09
C SER A 955 11.54 6.55 -7.11
N HIS A 956 11.01 6.92 -5.94
CA HIS A 956 11.64 7.79 -4.94
C HIS A 956 12.23 9.08 -5.53
N GLN A 957 11.48 9.71 -6.44
CA GLN A 957 11.88 10.98 -7.04
C GLN A 957 11.42 12.16 -6.17
N ALA A 958 12.19 13.25 -6.21
CA ALA A 958 11.91 14.44 -5.40
C ALA A 958 10.75 15.28 -5.99
N GLU A 959 9.93 15.81 -5.10
CA GLU A 959 8.82 16.73 -5.36
C GLU A 959 9.14 18.13 -4.78
N PRO A 960 9.02 19.23 -5.53
CA PRO A 960 8.69 19.29 -6.96
C PRO A 960 9.85 18.81 -7.84
N PHE A 961 9.53 18.32 -9.04
CA PHE A 961 10.54 17.97 -10.03
C PHE A 961 11.38 19.19 -10.42
N ILE A 962 12.70 19.07 -10.27
CA ILE A 962 13.67 20.06 -10.72
C ILE A 962 14.41 19.46 -11.92
N PRO A 963 14.21 19.99 -13.14
CA PRO A 963 14.93 19.52 -14.32
C PRO A 963 16.44 19.61 -14.09
N GLN A 964 17.16 18.51 -14.33
CA GLN A 964 18.62 18.52 -14.29
C GLN A 964 19.15 19.42 -15.41
N LYS A 965 20.04 20.35 -15.05
CA LYS A 965 20.74 21.16 -16.05
C LYS A 965 21.73 20.28 -16.80
N VAL A 966 21.50 20.07 -18.09
CA VAL A 966 22.43 19.39 -18.98
C VAL A 966 23.40 20.41 -19.54
N GLU A 967 24.72 20.17 -19.36
CA GLU A 967 25.72 21.09 -19.89
C GLU A 967 25.75 21.04 -21.43
N PRO A 968 25.74 22.21 -22.12
CA PRO A 968 25.75 22.26 -23.57
C PRO A 968 26.97 21.57 -24.17
N LEU A 969 26.82 20.92 -25.32
CA LEU A 969 27.96 20.35 -26.05
C LEU A 969 28.73 21.45 -26.78
N SER A 970 30.06 21.43 -26.67
CA SER A 970 30.92 22.14 -27.60
C SER A 970 30.83 21.55 -29.01
N THR A 971 31.24 22.32 -30.03
CA THR A 971 31.26 21.85 -31.42
C THR A 971 32.13 20.59 -31.60
N THR A 972 33.24 20.50 -30.86
CA THR A 972 34.14 19.34 -30.87
C THR A 972 33.47 18.13 -30.22
N GLU A 973 32.86 18.30 -29.05
CA GLU A 973 32.11 17.24 -28.37
C GLU A 973 30.95 16.72 -29.22
N ALA A 974 30.19 17.60 -29.88
CA ALA A 974 29.12 17.17 -30.79
C ALA A 974 29.66 16.34 -31.97
N GLY A 975 30.82 16.71 -32.54
CA GLY A 975 31.49 15.92 -33.58
C GLY A 975 31.95 14.54 -33.10
N MET A 976 32.47 14.47 -31.87
CA MET A 976 32.88 13.23 -31.21
C MET A 976 31.69 12.32 -30.89
N ALA A 977 30.64 12.87 -30.28
CA ALA A 977 29.41 12.15 -29.97
C ALA A 977 28.72 11.61 -31.23
N ARG A 978 28.68 12.41 -32.31
CA ARG A 978 28.17 11.98 -33.62
C ARG A 978 28.91 10.75 -34.15
N ALA A 979 30.24 10.77 -34.09
CA ALA A 979 31.06 9.64 -34.56
C ALA A 979 30.83 8.37 -33.70
N LEU A 980 30.62 8.54 -32.40
CA LEU A 980 30.30 7.44 -31.49
C LEU A 980 28.90 6.86 -31.78
N PHE A 981 27.91 7.73 -31.99
CA PHE A 981 26.52 7.37 -32.26
C PHE A 981 26.34 6.60 -33.59
N THR A 982 27.19 6.83 -34.58
CA THR A 982 27.18 6.12 -35.87
C THR A 982 28.25 5.01 -35.97
N SER A 983 28.91 4.66 -34.87
CA SER A 983 29.97 3.65 -34.87
C SER A 983 29.41 2.28 -35.27
N THR A 984 30.20 1.46 -35.98
CA THR A 984 29.80 0.09 -36.34
C THR A 984 29.60 -0.81 -35.12
N ALA A 985 30.22 -0.49 -33.99
CA ALA A 985 30.01 -1.17 -32.71
C ALA A 985 28.80 -0.65 -31.92
N ALA A 986 28.22 0.49 -32.32
CA ALA A 986 27.01 1.06 -31.73
C ALA A 986 26.13 1.75 -32.81
N PRO A 987 25.56 1.00 -33.77
CA PRO A 987 24.72 1.58 -34.79
C PRO A 987 23.34 1.90 -34.20
N CYS A 988 23.22 2.99 -33.44
CA CYS A 988 22.02 3.32 -32.66
C CYS A 988 20.76 3.36 -33.52
N LEU A 989 20.85 3.96 -34.71
CA LEU A 989 19.72 4.05 -35.64
C LEU A 989 19.35 2.72 -36.27
N LYS A 990 20.15 1.65 -36.17
CA LYS A 990 19.75 0.33 -36.68
C LYS A 990 18.51 -0.22 -35.96
N CYS A 991 18.36 0.09 -34.68
CA CYS A 991 17.25 -0.39 -33.85
C CYS A 991 16.24 0.72 -33.50
N HIS A 992 16.69 1.96 -33.40
CA HIS A 992 15.83 3.09 -33.03
C HIS A 992 15.05 3.64 -34.22
N ALA A 993 13.79 3.98 -33.97
CA ALA A 993 12.92 4.64 -34.95
C ALA A 993 13.47 6.02 -35.34
N THR A 994 13.12 6.44 -36.56
CA THR A 994 13.63 7.63 -37.23
C THR A 994 12.52 8.56 -37.71
N GLY A 995 11.28 8.07 -37.73
CA GLY A 995 10.14 8.73 -38.36
C GLY A 995 9.99 8.40 -39.84
N GLU A 996 10.94 7.68 -40.46
CA GLU A 996 10.82 7.20 -41.83
C GLU A 996 10.13 5.82 -41.85
N PRO A 997 8.95 5.66 -42.49
CA PRO A 997 8.18 4.41 -42.44
C PRO A 997 8.96 3.17 -42.92
N ALA A 998 9.83 3.33 -43.92
CA ALA A 998 10.62 2.25 -44.48
C ALA A 998 11.67 1.71 -43.49
N HIS A 999 12.21 2.57 -42.63
CA HIS A 999 13.14 2.22 -41.56
C HIS A 999 12.40 1.69 -40.33
N ASP A 1000 11.36 2.43 -39.91
CA ASP A 1000 10.64 2.20 -38.67
C ASP A 1000 9.89 0.86 -38.64
N LYS A 1001 9.61 0.25 -39.80
CA LYS A 1001 9.01 -1.09 -39.89
C LYS A 1001 9.81 -2.19 -39.17
N ASN A 1002 11.12 -2.00 -39.03
CA ASN A 1002 12.04 -2.93 -38.36
C ASN A 1002 12.58 -2.36 -37.04
N ALA A 1003 12.12 -1.16 -36.65
CA ALA A 1003 12.57 -0.53 -35.41
C ALA A 1003 12.01 -1.28 -34.20
N THR A 1004 12.83 -1.38 -33.17
CA THR A 1004 12.49 -2.05 -31.90
C THR A 1004 12.67 -1.10 -30.70
N ALA A 1005 13.07 0.15 -30.96
CA ALA A 1005 13.30 1.16 -29.95
C ALA A 1005 12.73 2.55 -30.35
N PRO A 1006 12.35 3.41 -29.37
CA PRO A 1006 11.76 4.71 -29.65
C PRO A 1006 12.68 5.69 -30.39
N ASN A 1007 12.07 6.66 -31.07
CA ASN A 1007 12.77 7.73 -31.77
C ASN A 1007 13.50 8.65 -30.79
N PHE A 1008 14.78 8.95 -31.06
CA PHE A 1008 15.60 9.81 -30.20
C PHE A 1008 15.14 11.26 -30.15
N LEU A 1009 14.36 11.73 -31.13
CA LEU A 1009 13.76 13.07 -31.07
C LEU A 1009 12.83 13.26 -29.86
N LEU A 1010 12.31 12.17 -29.29
CA LEU A 1010 11.51 12.24 -28.07
C LEU A 1010 12.37 12.37 -26.81
N ALA A 1011 13.68 12.10 -26.86
CA ALA A 1011 14.52 11.92 -25.67
C ALA A 1011 14.55 13.17 -24.78
N LYS A 1012 14.70 14.36 -25.37
CA LYS A 1012 14.80 15.63 -24.64
C LYS A 1012 13.56 15.91 -23.78
N ASP A 1013 12.38 15.73 -24.35
CA ASP A 1013 11.12 16.07 -23.69
C ASP A 1013 10.64 14.92 -22.80
N ARG A 1014 10.92 13.67 -23.20
CA ARG A 1014 10.43 12.47 -22.52
C ARG A 1014 11.32 11.99 -21.39
N LEU A 1015 12.63 11.90 -21.58
CA LEU A 1015 13.52 11.15 -20.68
C LEU A 1015 14.22 12.04 -19.66
N ARG A 1016 14.63 11.45 -18.53
CA ARG A 1016 15.52 12.10 -17.56
C ARG A 1016 16.98 11.76 -17.87
N PRO A 1017 17.91 12.74 -17.95
CA PRO A 1017 19.32 12.49 -18.28
C PRO A 1017 20.00 11.45 -17.38
N ALA A 1018 19.82 11.57 -16.06
CA ALA A 1018 20.40 10.62 -15.10
C ALA A 1018 19.91 9.18 -15.30
N TRP A 1019 18.64 8.99 -15.67
CA TRP A 1019 18.13 7.66 -16.00
C TRP A 1019 18.68 7.16 -17.33
N THR A 1020 18.74 8.02 -18.36
CA THR A 1020 19.31 7.66 -19.66
C THR A 1020 20.76 7.19 -19.53
N GLY A 1021 21.57 7.86 -18.71
CA GLY A 1021 22.96 7.44 -18.42
C GLY A 1021 23.04 6.04 -17.80
N ARG A 1022 22.20 5.74 -16.81
CA ARG A 1022 22.12 4.38 -16.23
C ARG A 1022 21.62 3.35 -17.24
N TRP A 1023 20.65 3.73 -18.08
CA TRP A 1023 20.08 2.86 -19.11
C TRP A 1023 21.11 2.46 -20.17
N ILE A 1024 21.88 3.40 -20.73
CA ILE A 1024 22.83 3.06 -21.80
C ILE A 1024 24.06 2.30 -21.29
N THR A 1025 24.39 2.43 -20.01
CA THR A 1025 25.55 1.75 -19.40
C THR A 1025 25.21 0.33 -18.95
N ASN A 1026 24.01 0.09 -18.41
CA ASN A 1026 23.58 -1.25 -18.02
C ASN A 1026 22.05 -1.45 -18.13
N PRO A 1027 21.53 -1.66 -19.36
CA PRO A 1027 20.09 -1.74 -19.59
C PRO A 1027 19.45 -2.99 -18.97
N GLN A 1028 20.17 -4.12 -18.90
CA GLN A 1028 19.65 -5.39 -18.36
C GLN A 1028 19.43 -5.36 -16.84
N LEU A 1029 20.14 -4.48 -16.11
CA LEU A 1029 19.86 -4.25 -14.69
C LEU A 1029 18.57 -3.46 -14.45
N ILE A 1030 18.13 -2.65 -15.41
CA ILE A 1030 16.91 -1.85 -15.28
C ILE A 1030 15.70 -2.62 -15.81
N ILE A 1031 15.83 -3.22 -17.00
CA ILE A 1031 14.79 -4.04 -17.62
C ILE A 1031 15.43 -5.35 -18.10
N PRO A 1032 15.36 -6.42 -17.29
CA PRO A 1032 15.85 -7.73 -17.68
C PRO A 1032 15.16 -8.24 -18.96
N GLY A 1033 15.94 -8.75 -19.91
CA GLY A 1033 15.45 -9.25 -21.19
C GLY A 1033 15.16 -8.16 -22.24
N THR A 1034 15.57 -6.92 -22.00
CA THR A 1034 15.43 -5.84 -23.00
C THR A 1034 16.28 -6.08 -24.26
N ALA A 1035 15.80 -5.61 -25.42
CA ALA A 1035 16.53 -5.65 -26.68
C ALA A 1035 17.71 -4.66 -26.75
N MET A 1036 17.81 -3.70 -25.81
CA MET A 1036 18.94 -2.77 -25.75
C MET A 1036 20.22 -3.54 -25.36
N PRO A 1037 21.31 -3.47 -26.15
CA PRO A 1037 22.52 -4.23 -25.90
C PRO A 1037 23.22 -3.76 -24.62
N SER A 1038 23.71 -4.72 -23.83
CA SER A 1038 24.61 -4.45 -22.70
C SER A 1038 26.07 -4.47 -23.13
N GLY A 1039 26.93 -3.84 -22.31
CA GLY A 1039 28.38 -3.84 -22.55
C GLY A 1039 28.84 -2.84 -23.62
N LEU A 1040 27.97 -1.95 -24.11
CA LEU A 1040 28.37 -0.82 -24.96
C LEU A 1040 29.41 0.08 -24.28
N PHE A 1041 29.34 0.18 -22.94
CA PHE A 1041 30.29 0.91 -22.12
C PHE A 1041 30.89 -0.01 -21.06
N ARG A 1042 32.14 0.26 -20.72
CA ARG A 1042 32.89 -0.39 -19.65
C ARG A 1042 33.51 0.67 -18.76
N ARG A 1043 33.74 0.33 -17.49
CA ARG A 1043 34.26 1.28 -16.51
C ARG A 1043 35.79 1.24 -16.51
N GLU A 1044 36.42 2.39 -16.69
CA GLU A 1044 37.89 2.58 -16.62
C GLU A 1044 38.20 3.85 -15.84
N ASN A 1045 39.08 3.78 -14.84
CA ASN A 1045 39.53 4.94 -14.05
C ASN A 1045 38.37 5.84 -13.58
N ASP A 1046 37.29 5.22 -13.08
CA ASP A 1046 36.05 5.88 -12.62
C ASP A 1046 35.20 6.61 -13.67
N HIS A 1047 35.46 6.40 -14.96
CA HIS A 1047 34.63 6.90 -16.06
C HIS A 1047 34.07 5.76 -16.92
N TRP A 1048 32.93 5.99 -17.57
CA TRP A 1048 32.43 5.09 -18.60
C TRP A 1048 33.11 5.37 -19.93
N VAL A 1049 33.75 4.34 -20.48
CA VAL A 1049 34.44 4.37 -21.77
C VAL A 1049 33.71 3.41 -22.71
N PHE A 1050 33.61 3.80 -23.98
CA PHE A 1050 32.99 2.96 -25.00
C PHE A 1050 33.80 1.67 -25.22
N SER A 1051 33.12 0.52 -25.27
CA SER A 1051 33.77 -0.79 -25.36
C SER A 1051 34.20 -1.16 -26.79
N GLY A 1052 33.59 -0.53 -27.81
CA GLY A 1052 33.92 -0.79 -29.22
C GLY A 1052 35.10 0.06 -29.73
N PRO A 1053 35.41 -0.02 -31.05
CA PRO A 1053 36.43 0.81 -31.67
C PRO A 1053 36.11 2.30 -31.47
N ILE A 1054 37.03 3.01 -30.81
CA ILE A 1054 36.88 4.45 -30.53
C ILE A 1054 37.30 5.23 -31.78
N PRO A 1055 36.46 6.17 -32.28
CA PRO A 1055 36.82 7.06 -33.37
C PRO A 1055 38.14 7.82 -33.11
N GLU A 1056 38.91 8.12 -34.15
CA GLU A 1056 40.23 8.74 -33.99
C GLU A 1056 40.17 10.10 -33.27
N ASN A 1057 39.14 10.90 -33.56
CA ASN A 1057 38.86 12.17 -32.91
C ASN A 1057 38.43 12.05 -31.43
N MET A 1058 38.13 10.84 -30.94
CA MET A 1058 37.76 10.57 -29.55
C MET A 1058 38.95 10.08 -28.70
N ARG A 1059 40.10 9.72 -29.30
CA ARG A 1059 41.25 9.17 -28.56
C ARG A 1059 41.86 10.13 -27.55
N THR A 1060 41.65 11.43 -27.73
CA THR A 1060 42.14 12.50 -26.85
C THR A 1060 41.07 13.00 -25.87
N TYR A 1061 39.85 12.45 -25.92
CA TYR A 1061 38.78 12.83 -25.01
C TYR A 1061 38.97 12.11 -23.66
N SER A 1062 39.03 12.88 -22.57
CA SER A 1062 39.23 12.36 -21.22
C SER A 1062 37.97 12.38 -20.35
N GLY A 1063 36.84 12.83 -20.90
CA GLY A 1063 35.55 12.86 -20.19
C GLY A 1063 34.83 11.52 -20.25
N ASP A 1064 33.67 11.44 -19.59
CA ASP A 1064 32.83 10.25 -19.61
C ASP A 1064 32.13 10.11 -20.98
N HIS A 1065 32.30 8.96 -21.64
CA HIS A 1065 31.76 8.72 -22.99
C HIS A 1065 30.23 8.49 -22.95
N ALA A 1066 29.70 7.92 -21.86
CA ALA A 1066 28.27 7.71 -21.71
C ALA A 1066 27.57 9.07 -21.49
N ASP A 1067 28.12 9.91 -20.62
CA ASP A 1067 27.64 11.29 -20.42
C ASP A 1067 27.64 12.10 -21.73
N LEU A 1068 28.74 12.03 -22.49
CA LEU A 1068 28.85 12.69 -23.80
C LEU A 1068 27.71 12.28 -24.74
N LEU A 1069 27.40 10.97 -24.80
CA LEU A 1069 26.34 10.45 -25.66
C LEU A 1069 24.94 10.84 -25.15
N VAL A 1070 24.71 10.83 -23.84
CA VAL A 1070 23.44 11.31 -23.24
C VAL A 1070 23.23 12.78 -23.57
N ARG A 1071 24.22 13.65 -23.33
CA ARG A 1071 24.15 15.07 -23.67
C ARG A 1071 23.80 15.26 -25.15
N TYR A 1072 24.41 14.47 -26.02
CA TYR A 1072 24.13 14.51 -27.46
C TYR A 1072 22.71 14.09 -27.82
N MET A 1073 22.22 12.99 -27.27
CA MET A 1073 20.84 12.52 -27.47
C MET A 1073 19.80 13.58 -27.12
N PHE A 1074 20.05 14.39 -26.09
CA PHE A 1074 19.14 15.45 -25.63
C PHE A 1074 19.23 16.74 -26.48
N THR A 1075 20.17 16.80 -27.43
CA THR A 1075 20.32 17.91 -28.38
C THR A 1075 19.87 17.56 -29.80
N LEU A 1076 19.44 16.32 -30.06
CA LEU A 1076 19.07 15.85 -31.40
C LEU A 1076 17.87 16.61 -31.97
N THR A 1077 18.02 17.08 -33.21
CA THR A 1077 16.96 17.71 -34.00
C THR A 1077 16.59 16.85 -35.21
N PRO A 1078 15.43 17.08 -35.84
CA PRO A 1078 15.05 16.37 -37.07
C PRO A 1078 16.10 16.52 -38.19
N GLU A 1079 16.78 17.65 -38.28
CA GLU A 1079 17.86 17.91 -39.25
C GLU A 1079 19.09 17.06 -38.94
N GLU A 1080 19.51 17.03 -37.67
CA GLU A 1080 20.67 16.25 -37.23
C GLU A 1080 20.44 14.74 -37.42
N GLN A 1081 19.23 14.25 -37.10
CA GLN A 1081 18.88 12.84 -37.33
C GLN A 1081 18.94 12.46 -38.82
N ARG A 1082 18.47 13.32 -39.72
CA ARG A 1082 18.59 13.12 -41.17
C ARG A 1082 20.06 13.04 -41.62
N LEU A 1083 20.95 13.85 -41.04
CA LEU A 1083 22.39 13.79 -41.32
C LEU A 1083 23.03 12.48 -40.85
N LEU A 1084 22.58 11.93 -39.72
CA LEU A 1084 23.06 10.66 -39.17
C LEU A 1084 22.69 9.47 -40.05
N LEU A 1085 21.48 9.47 -40.64
CA LEU A 1085 21.03 8.42 -41.56
C LEU A 1085 21.94 8.30 -42.79
N GLY A 1086 22.35 9.43 -43.37
CA GLY A 1086 23.27 9.44 -44.52
C GLY A 1086 24.70 8.97 -44.20
N ARG A 1087 25.07 8.84 -42.92
CA ARG A 1087 26.41 8.41 -42.46
C ARG A 1087 26.45 6.97 -41.95
N THR A 1088 25.28 6.34 -41.76
CA THR A 1088 25.19 4.96 -41.29
C THR A 1088 25.42 4.06 -42.50
N THR A 1089 26.59 3.40 -42.60
CA THR A 1089 26.91 2.55 -43.75
C THR A 1089 25.93 1.38 -43.83
N THR A 1090 25.06 1.38 -44.85
CA THR A 1090 24.27 0.22 -45.25
C THR A 1090 25.21 -0.85 -45.80
N THR A 1091 25.63 -1.79 -44.96
CA THR A 1091 26.28 -3.01 -45.44
C THR A 1091 25.22 -3.88 -46.10
N THR A 1092 24.94 -3.64 -47.38
CA THR A 1092 24.23 -4.59 -48.23
C THR A 1092 25.05 -5.87 -48.31
N ALA A 1093 24.54 -6.94 -47.69
CA ALA A 1093 25.04 -8.28 -47.93
C ALA A 1093 24.77 -8.65 -49.41
N ARG A 1094 25.79 -8.52 -50.24
CA ARG A 1094 25.96 -9.34 -51.44
C ARG A 1094 27.00 -10.40 -51.12
N GLY A 1095 26.57 -11.65 -51.09
CA GLY A 1095 27.41 -12.83 -50.99
C GLY A 1095 26.57 -14.07 -51.25
N ASN A 1096 26.68 -14.57 -52.48
CA ASN A 1096 26.13 -15.79 -53.11
C ASN A 1096 25.24 -16.72 -52.29
#